data_AF-A0A9W6GI16-F1
#
_entry.id   AF-A0A9W6GI16-F1
#
_cell.length_a   1.000
_cell.length_b   1.000
_cell.length_c   1.000
_cell.angle_alpha   90.00
_cell.angle_beta   90.00
_cell.angle_gamma   90.00
#
_symmetry.space_group_name_H-M   'P 1'
#
loop_
_entity.id
_entity.type
_entity.pdbx_description
1 polymer ?
#
loop_
_entity_poly.entity_id
_entity_poly.type
_entity_poly.pdbx_seq_one_letter_code
_entity_poly.pdbx_strand_id
1 'polypeptide(L)'
;MKRVIITLLLIASSFLYGRGSLKESGRVAASKEGYYLYYPGGEDPAGVYPRIVEKLNRDLGMNLGLERGGKGEGDLVRIGWNGEKGWETGRALMTLPLYYHTYPDPYITPKGPVFVDSEVALPEGAEIGSLDRDYFDKRGIRQIYLEKIRYAKGLLKGGVLEGVFLEENYELDWEYMRKNILPINVTKKLYIKTPEGEDELRRRIDRYIERELKAFLVEIIPEERQKYYRWKLKLSQAEEEYLKERRRINVHIPLVDYPPYISYTRGEAEGYLVDYLKRVEGILGVGINIVRSKNPLEAVRSGGKDSIDVVIGSRSKYDRKSLLRTGDFYKLKLGVVGRRGAPGIDHKRDLKGKRLAFYGGFFTDEEEAGSGIEYLEVLTESVDEALERVGKGEADYILGDINVIGRSIYKKGLLDKMEVAGYLNEQLIYSIYVEEEELLFKKILDKLMDKMGEHVYSGGEIDTLNPLYVEKDYTPVLYVLLVFMVILFLFLRHFNIMKREIARRERVEIELREKVEAERQLRDNMELISLIGKELTSNLDVWRALEGVGRRVEEMFGEYLFGIIARSRRDDTFYYRSCLGWRGSEECPIPDEVEEVFGSGEGIFSQGPKFFSTGSYALIPLRVEERFIGVMYFEAKRKIKLYEREFLEQMANFISIAVSNSDEAKALEKYAIRQERLRESKQAALSRLNFLGSIGKKMGATFDIYSIGRTVFSYYKKSTKETPFGIAVKDIDTGEIKYEYIYTGERELPGREGNLLKSGIVREVINTGEPIILRGREEHLERQEDLQVTGISAGEVASSLYYPIKFSGEVLGLMVVEGKSRDLIEGVSMGGMDSLVSMLGIALNNSLKAKELERAKTRFEKRSLTDELTRLPNRRAFYEKFLPQWERATEKKRPLGIVIIDLDYFKQVNDSFGHLEGDRVLKRISAILRSYERYGDRSGLFGRYGGDEFIGGFSGYTSRELLEVAEEIRVKAKEIEYSGEIEGHGHLSLSIGVYVGDPCKFKALREFIGEADRAMYSAKKLGRNQTFLLE
;
A
#
# COMPACT_ATOMS: atom_id res chain seq x y z
N MET A 1 -2.41 -21.38 5.39
CA MET A 1 -1.39 -20.52 4.76
C MET A 1 -1.30 -19.13 5.39
N LYS A 2 -2.37 -18.30 5.40
CA LYS A 2 -2.36 -16.96 6.04
C LYS A 2 -1.81 -16.96 7.49
N ARG A 3 -2.29 -17.87 8.34
CA ARG A 3 -1.81 -18.02 9.73
C ARG A 3 -0.30 -18.28 9.85
N VAL A 4 0.25 -19.10 8.96
CA VAL A 4 1.68 -19.45 8.95
C VAL A 4 2.51 -18.21 8.56
N ILE A 5 2.06 -17.44 7.57
CA ILE A 5 2.75 -16.22 7.12
C ILE A 5 2.76 -15.14 8.23
N ILE A 6 1.66 -14.97 8.97
CA ILE A 6 1.56 -14.01 10.07
C ILE A 6 2.48 -14.39 11.23
N THR A 7 2.49 -15.67 11.64
CA THR A 7 3.38 -16.15 12.70
C THR A 7 4.84 -15.99 12.32
N LEU A 8 5.21 -16.21 11.04
CA LEU A 8 6.58 -16.06 10.57
C LEU A 8 7.05 -14.60 10.44
N LEU A 9 6.15 -13.68 10.11
CA LEU A 9 6.44 -12.24 10.09
C LEU A 9 6.62 -11.66 11.50
N LEU A 10 5.83 -12.12 12.48
CA LEU A 10 5.96 -11.73 13.88
C LEU A 10 7.27 -12.26 14.50
N ILE A 11 7.67 -13.49 14.16
CA ILE A 11 8.95 -14.06 14.60
C ILE A 11 10.13 -13.31 13.93
N ALA A 12 10.00 -12.90 12.67
CA ALA A 12 11.04 -12.14 11.97
C ALA A 12 11.21 -10.71 12.51
N SER A 13 10.15 -10.04 12.98
CA SER A 13 10.24 -8.70 13.57
C SER A 13 10.94 -8.69 14.93
N SER A 14 10.72 -9.72 15.75
CA SER A 14 11.37 -9.85 17.07
C SER A 14 12.88 -10.13 16.98
N PHE A 15 13.37 -10.61 15.84
CA PHE A 15 14.79 -10.93 15.63
C PHE A 15 15.62 -9.78 15.01
N LEU A 16 14.99 -8.77 14.40
CA LEU A 16 15.70 -7.73 13.62
C LEU A 16 16.00 -6.44 14.38
N TYR A 17 15.48 -6.23 15.60
CA TYR A 17 15.80 -5.04 16.40
C TYR A 17 15.94 -5.37 17.88
N GLY A 18 17.13 -5.85 18.25
CA GLY A 18 17.58 -5.88 19.64
C GLY A 18 18.10 -4.53 20.11
N ARG A 19 17.64 -4.13 21.31
CA ARG A 19 18.17 -3.11 22.24
C ARG A 19 18.22 -1.65 21.77
N GLY A 20 17.31 -0.84 22.32
CA GLY A 20 17.44 0.60 22.50
C GLY A 20 16.96 0.99 23.90
N SER A 21 17.75 1.81 24.59
CA SER A 21 17.80 2.05 26.04
C SER A 21 16.51 2.52 26.73
N LEU A 22 16.15 1.88 27.85
CA LEU A 22 15.44 2.50 28.96
C LEU A 22 16.37 3.54 29.61
N LYS A 23 16.07 4.82 29.47
CA LYS A 23 16.53 5.85 30.40
C LYS A 23 15.47 5.98 31.48
N GLU A 24 15.83 5.57 32.69
CA GLU A 24 15.16 6.03 33.90
C GLU A 24 15.30 7.55 34.00
N SER A 25 14.18 8.25 34.20
CA SER A 25 14.18 9.67 34.56
C SER A 25 13.42 9.87 35.86
N GLY A 26 14.18 10.08 36.93
CA GLY A 26 13.95 11.07 37.99
C GLY A 26 12.70 10.93 38.86
N ARG A 27 12.88 10.42 40.09
CA ARG A 27 12.06 10.84 41.24
C ARG A 27 12.42 12.29 41.58
N VAL A 28 11.44 13.19 41.59
CA VAL A 28 11.55 14.52 42.21
C VAL A 28 10.69 14.53 43.48
N ALA A 29 11.27 15.04 44.56
CA ALA A 29 10.66 15.13 45.87
C ALA A 29 9.46 16.08 45.90
N ALA A 30 8.44 15.69 46.66
CA ALA A 30 7.19 16.42 46.86
C ALA A 30 7.39 17.76 47.59
N SER A 31 6.79 18.84 47.07
CA SER A 31 6.41 20.01 47.85
C SER A 31 4.92 19.93 48.20
N LYS A 32 4.60 19.98 49.49
CA LYS A 32 3.24 20.13 50.02
C LYS A 32 2.63 21.43 49.45
N GLU A 33 1.35 21.38 49.03
CA GLU A 33 0.48 22.47 48.53
C GLU A 33 0.33 22.67 47.00
N GLY A 34 0.39 21.60 46.20
CA GLY A 34 -0.02 21.65 44.79
C GLY A 34 -0.79 20.40 44.37
N TYR A 35 -1.92 20.56 43.68
CA TYR A 35 -2.60 19.45 43.00
C TYR A 35 -1.84 19.16 41.70
N TYR A 36 -1.65 17.90 41.29
CA TYR A 36 -1.12 17.58 39.95
C TYR A 36 -2.23 17.00 39.09
N LEU A 37 -2.28 17.43 37.82
CA LEU A 37 -3.20 16.95 36.80
C LEU A 37 -2.51 15.89 35.94
N TYR A 38 -2.98 14.66 36.10
CA TYR A 38 -2.45 13.49 35.42
C TYR A 38 -3.22 13.19 34.12
N TYR A 39 -2.52 12.79 33.06
CA TYR A 39 -3.11 12.43 31.76
C TYR A 39 -2.53 11.11 31.19
N PRO A 40 -3.31 10.34 30.41
CA PRO A 40 -2.90 9.04 29.85
C PRO A 40 -1.81 9.17 28.79
N GLY A 41 -0.96 8.14 28.68
CA GLY A 41 0.23 8.10 27.84
C GLY A 41 -0.02 7.98 26.33
N GLY A 42 -0.49 9.04 25.69
CA GLY A 42 -0.45 9.27 24.24
C GLY A 42 0.43 10.49 23.90
N GLU A 43 0.73 10.74 22.61
CA GLU A 43 1.16 12.08 22.19
C GLU A 43 -0.05 13.03 22.28
N ASP A 44 0.12 14.24 22.86
CA ASP A 44 -0.89 15.32 22.86
C ASP A 44 -0.47 16.37 21.80
N PRO A 45 -0.62 16.09 20.49
CA PRO A 45 -0.08 16.94 19.42
C PRO A 45 -0.76 18.32 19.33
N ALA A 46 -1.93 18.50 19.97
CA ALA A 46 -2.64 19.78 20.00
C ALA A 46 -2.39 20.59 21.30
N GLY A 47 -1.69 20.01 22.29
CA GLY A 47 -1.42 20.65 23.58
C GLY A 47 -2.70 20.97 24.36
N VAL A 48 -3.72 20.12 24.25
CA VAL A 48 -5.04 20.36 24.85
C VAL A 48 -4.96 20.28 26.37
N TYR A 49 -4.26 19.28 26.92
CA TYR A 49 -4.16 19.11 28.38
C TYR A 49 -3.36 20.26 29.04
N PRO A 50 -2.19 20.68 28.51
CA PRO A 50 -1.50 21.90 28.94
C PRO A 50 -2.37 23.16 28.97
N ARG A 51 -3.17 23.39 27.92
CA ARG A 51 -4.02 24.59 27.82
C ARG A 51 -5.19 24.58 28.80
N ILE A 52 -5.78 23.40 29.05
CA ILE A 52 -6.82 23.26 30.09
C ILE A 52 -6.22 23.57 31.47
N VAL A 53 -5.03 23.04 31.78
CA VAL A 53 -4.33 23.28 33.04
C VAL A 53 -3.98 24.76 33.22
N GLU A 54 -3.40 25.40 32.20
CA GLU A 54 -3.12 26.83 32.23
C GLU A 54 -4.36 27.67 32.48
N LYS A 55 -5.49 27.33 31.84
CA LYS A 55 -6.73 28.07 32.00
C LYS A 55 -7.37 27.84 33.37
N LEU A 56 -7.36 26.62 33.89
CA LEU A 56 -7.82 26.33 35.26
C LEU A 56 -6.94 27.04 36.30
N ASN A 57 -5.62 27.04 36.14
CA ASN A 57 -4.71 27.74 37.04
C ASN A 57 -4.94 29.25 37.02
N ARG A 58 -5.12 29.83 35.83
CA ARG A 58 -5.37 31.27 35.66
C ARG A 58 -6.72 31.71 36.21
N ASP A 59 -7.80 31.01 35.83
CA ASP A 59 -9.16 31.51 36.04
C ASP A 59 -9.75 31.04 37.37
N LEU A 60 -9.28 29.91 37.90
CA LEU A 60 -9.68 29.39 39.22
C LEU A 60 -8.57 29.53 40.28
N GLY A 61 -7.43 30.12 39.95
CA GLY A 61 -6.30 30.27 40.89
C GLY A 61 -5.77 28.93 41.38
N MET A 62 -5.94 27.87 40.59
CA MET A 62 -5.45 26.54 40.93
C MET A 62 -3.92 26.49 40.75
N ASN A 63 -3.24 25.67 41.54
CA ASN A 63 -1.81 25.40 41.38
C ASN A 63 -1.64 23.98 40.84
N LEU A 64 -2.08 23.74 39.59
CA LEU A 64 -2.04 22.44 38.92
C LEU A 64 -0.72 22.24 38.15
N GLY A 65 0.04 21.21 38.50
CA GLY A 65 1.16 20.70 37.69
C GLY A 65 0.71 19.65 36.65
N LEU A 66 1.53 19.34 35.64
CA LEU A 66 1.23 18.31 34.62
C LEU A 66 2.23 17.15 34.73
N GLU A 67 1.72 15.92 34.84
CA GLU A 67 2.56 14.71 34.96
C GLU A 67 2.03 13.57 34.10
N ARG A 68 2.93 12.76 33.52
CA ARG A 68 2.64 11.68 32.56
C ARG A 68 2.87 10.31 33.20
N GLY A 69 1.92 9.37 33.10
CA GLY A 69 2.15 7.96 33.43
C GLY A 69 0.86 7.14 33.67
N GLY A 70 0.97 5.97 34.30
CA GLY A 70 -0.15 5.21 34.87
C GLY A 70 0.22 4.60 36.23
N LYS A 71 -0.45 5.05 37.31
CA LYS A 71 -0.44 4.61 38.73
C LYS A 71 0.28 5.56 39.71
N GLY A 72 -0.48 6.49 40.30
CA GLY A 72 -0.18 7.11 41.59
C GLY A 72 -1.43 7.10 42.46
N GLU A 73 -1.37 6.57 43.68
CA GLU A 73 -2.45 6.59 44.67
C GLU A 73 -2.37 7.87 45.54
N GLY A 74 -3.53 8.48 45.83
CA GLY A 74 -3.68 9.56 46.82
C GLY A 74 -3.51 10.99 46.27
N ASP A 75 -4.48 11.86 46.55
CA ASP A 75 -4.39 13.35 46.53
C ASP A 75 -4.34 14.13 45.20
N LEU A 76 -4.60 13.51 44.03
CA LEU A 76 -4.42 14.18 42.73
C LEU A 76 -5.72 14.42 41.93
N VAL A 77 -5.78 15.56 41.23
CA VAL A 77 -6.81 15.85 40.21
C VAL A 77 -6.44 15.09 38.94
N ARG A 78 -7.38 14.40 38.29
CA ARG A 78 -7.08 13.64 37.04
C ARG A 78 -7.92 14.14 35.89
N ILE A 79 -7.37 14.15 34.68
CA ILE A 79 -8.16 14.35 33.46
C ILE A 79 -8.03 13.12 32.55
N GLY A 80 -9.14 12.65 32.00
CA GLY A 80 -9.11 11.42 31.21
C GLY A 80 -10.49 10.97 30.75
N TRP A 81 -10.49 10.03 29.82
CA TRP A 81 -11.69 9.55 29.16
C TRP A 81 -12.36 8.44 29.98
N ASN A 82 -13.69 8.36 29.91
CA ASN A 82 -14.40 7.22 30.50
C ASN A 82 -14.03 5.90 29.79
N GLY A 83 -13.60 4.89 30.55
CA GLY A 83 -13.29 3.54 30.04
C GLY A 83 -11.81 3.15 30.04
N GLU A 84 -10.90 4.05 30.42
CA GLU A 84 -9.46 3.74 30.59
C GLU A 84 -9.22 2.79 31.78
N LYS A 85 -8.27 1.85 31.63
CA LYS A 85 -7.97 0.81 32.62
C LYS A 85 -7.37 1.44 33.88
N GLY A 86 -8.08 1.35 34.99
CA GLY A 86 -7.70 1.97 36.27
C GLY A 86 -8.35 3.34 36.54
N TRP A 87 -9.18 3.84 35.61
CA TRP A 87 -10.00 5.05 35.78
C TRP A 87 -11.12 4.85 36.83
N GLU A 88 -11.68 3.64 36.86
CA GLU A 88 -12.77 3.24 37.77
C GLU A 88 -12.29 2.73 39.13
N THR A 89 -11.03 2.34 39.26
CA THR A 89 -10.48 1.89 40.55
C THR A 89 -10.04 3.10 41.37
N GLY A 90 -10.93 3.60 42.23
CA GLY A 90 -10.61 4.58 43.27
C GLY A 90 -11.78 5.49 43.65
N ARG A 91 -11.93 5.78 44.95
CA ARG A 91 -13.02 6.51 45.62
C ARG A 91 -13.11 8.04 45.34
N ALA A 92 -12.65 8.50 44.18
CA ALA A 92 -12.60 9.93 43.84
C ALA A 92 -13.85 10.39 43.03
N LEU A 93 -14.24 11.67 43.17
CA LEU A 93 -15.49 12.22 42.62
C LEU A 93 -15.30 12.74 41.18
N MET A 94 -16.26 12.48 40.28
CA MET A 94 -16.23 12.97 38.89
C MET A 94 -16.98 14.30 38.74
N THR A 95 -16.39 15.25 38.02
CA THR A 95 -17.08 16.48 37.57
C THR A 95 -18.17 16.18 36.55
N LEU A 96 -18.92 17.20 36.15
CA LEU A 96 -19.65 17.21 34.88
C LEU A 96 -18.69 16.88 33.73
N PRO A 97 -19.17 16.21 32.67
CA PRO A 97 -18.34 15.93 31.51
C PRO A 97 -17.87 17.26 30.92
N LEU A 98 -16.55 17.39 30.85
CA LEU A 98 -15.86 18.55 30.31
C LEU A 98 -16.19 18.70 28.82
N TYR A 99 -16.27 17.58 28.13
CA TYR A 99 -16.53 17.51 26.70
C TYR A 99 -17.17 16.17 26.33
N TYR A 100 -18.06 16.20 25.33
CA TYR A 100 -18.61 15.01 24.69
C TYR A 100 -17.83 14.77 23.42
N HIS A 101 -17.13 13.66 23.34
CA HIS A 101 -16.39 13.27 22.17
C HIS A 101 -17.07 12.05 21.57
N THR A 102 -17.95 12.27 20.61
CA THR A 102 -18.32 11.22 19.64
C THR A 102 -17.28 11.27 18.55
N TYR A 103 -16.16 10.55 18.73
CA TYR A 103 -15.32 10.32 17.57
C TYR A 103 -15.72 9.01 16.91
N PRO A 104 -15.71 9.01 15.58
CA PRO A 104 -15.38 7.80 14.91
C PRO A 104 -13.93 7.43 15.20
N ASP A 105 -13.66 6.43 16.03
CA ASP A 105 -12.30 5.85 16.01
C ASP A 105 -12.08 5.34 14.57
N PRO A 106 -11.11 5.88 13.80
CA PRO A 106 -10.99 5.57 12.39
C PRO A 106 -10.57 4.12 12.19
N TYR A 107 -11.48 3.33 11.62
CA TYR A 107 -11.15 2.02 11.07
C TYR A 107 -10.72 2.22 9.63
N ILE A 108 -9.48 1.88 9.32
CA ILE A 108 -8.99 1.95 7.94
C ILE A 108 -9.09 0.56 7.34
N THR A 109 -9.88 0.43 6.29
CA THR A 109 -9.97 -0.80 5.51
C THR A 109 -9.96 -0.49 4.02
N PRO A 110 -9.14 -1.20 3.21
CA PRO A 110 -9.24 -1.16 1.76
C PRO A 110 -10.49 -1.88 1.23
N LYS A 111 -11.29 -2.53 2.11
CA LYS A 111 -12.42 -3.40 1.74
C LYS A 111 -13.83 -2.84 2.01
N GLY A 112 -13.98 -1.62 2.51
CA GLY A 112 -15.30 -1.06 2.83
C GLY A 112 -15.97 -1.69 4.07
N PRO A 113 -17.25 -1.39 4.33
CA PRO A 113 -17.85 -1.39 5.68
C PRO A 113 -18.34 -2.72 6.30
N VAL A 114 -18.06 -3.89 5.72
CA VAL A 114 -18.57 -5.17 6.26
C VAL A 114 -17.56 -5.83 7.19
N PHE A 115 -17.95 -6.06 8.44
CA PHE A 115 -17.16 -6.85 9.40
C PHE A 115 -18.00 -7.93 10.05
N VAL A 116 -17.84 -9.16 9.57
CA VAL A 116 -18.20 -10.38 10.29
C VAL A 116 -17.04 -11.36 10.05
N ASP A 117 -16.46 -11.91 11.12
CA ASP A 117 -15.33 -12.85 11.08
C ASP A 117 -13.99 -12.31 10.48
N SER A 118 -13.74 -11.00 10.58
CA SER A 118 -12.52 -10.35 10.07
C SER A 118 -11.37 -10.26 11.08
N GLU A 119 -10.13 -10.13 10.58
CA GLU A 119 -8.92 -9.88 11.40
C GLU A 119 -8.51 -8.40 11.32
N VAL A 120 -8.54 -7.69 12.46
CA VAL A 120 -8.24 -6.26 12.58
C VAL A 120 -7.00 -6.05 13.45
N ALA A 121 -6.08 -5.20 13.00
CA ALA A 121 -4.90 -4.86 13.79
C ALA A 121 -5.08 -3.63 14.67
N LEU A 122 -4.48 -3.67 15.86
CA LEU A 122 -4.49 -2.66 16.91
C LEU A 122 -3.06 -2.30 17.31
N PRO A 123 -2.76 -1.04 17.71
CA PRO A 123 -1.47 -0.73 18.32
C PRO A 123 -1.27 -1.48 19.64
N GLU A 124 -0.06 -1.94 19.92
CA GLU A 124 0.30 -2.50 21.23
C GLU A 124 0.23 -1.40 22.30
N GLY A 125 -0.60 -1.60 23.33
CA GLY A 125 -0.91 -0.59 24.35
C GLY A 125 -2.17 0.23 24.09
N ALA A 126 -2.84 0.09 22.93
CA ALA A 126 -4.14 0.72 22.69
C ALA A 126 -5.21 0.11 23.60
N GLU A 127 -5.92 0.95 24.36
CA GLU A 127 -6.97 0.50 25.27
C GLU A 127 -8.34 0.55 24.56
N ILE A 128 -8.77 -0.62 24.08
CA ILE A 128 -10.15 -0.82 23.63
C ILE A 128 -11.07 -0.76 24.87
N GLY A 129 -11.95 0.24 24.90
CA GLY A 129 -12.93 0.42 25.97
C GLY A 129 -13.85 -0.81 26.11
N SER A 130 -14.52 -0.95 27.26
CA SER A 130 -15.44 -2.08 27.50
C SER A 130 -16.59 -2.15 26.47
N LEU A 131 -17.08 -1.00 26.01
CA LEU A 131 -18.10 -0.87 24.95
C LEU A 131 -17.59 -1.32 23.56
N ASP A 132 -16.30 -1.12 23.27
CA ASP A 132 -15.69 -1.46 21.99
C ASP A 132 -15.39 -2.96 21.91
N ARG A 133 -15.04 -3.59 23.03
CA ARG A 133 -14.86 -5.06 23.13
C ARG A 133 -16.15 -5.81 22.84
N ASP A 134 -17.28 -5.36 23.39
CA ASP A 134 -18.60 -5.93 23.10
C ASP A 134 -18.98 -5.77 21.61
N TYR A 135 -18.61 -4.64 20.99
CA TYR A 135 -18.79 -4.41 19.56
C TYR A 135 -17.99 -5.42 18.71
N PHE A 136 -16.73 -5.68 19.06
CA PHE A 136 -15.86 -6.64 18.36
C PHE A 136 -16.28 -8.09 18.57
N ASP A 137 -16.60 -8.46 19.80
CA ASP A 137 -16.93 -9.83 20.19
C ASP A 137 -18.27 -10.26 19.57
N LYS A 138 -19.29 -9.37 19.54
CA LYS A 138 -20.58 -9.65 18.89
C LYS A 138 -20.48 -9.87 17.38
N ARG A 139 -19.46 -9.31 16.73
CA ARG A 139 -19.23 -9.42 15.26
C ARG A 139 -18.17 -10.45 14.88
N GLY A 140 -17.63 -11.20 15.84
CA GLY A 140 -16.60 -12.21 15.58
C GLY A 140 -15.26 -11.65 15.07
N ILE A 141 -15.00 -10.36 15.30
CA ILE A 141 -13.81 -9.67 14.80
C ILE A 141 -12.61 -10.02 15.68
N ARG A 142 -11.57 -10.61 15.09
CA ARG A 142 -10.35 -11.01 15.81
C ARG A 142 -9.33 -9.88 15.81
N GLN A 143 -8.78 -9.64 16.99
CA GLN A 143 -7.87 -8.52 17.27
C GLN A 143 -6.40 -8.98 17.21
N ILE A 144 -5.55 -8.25 16.49
CA ILE A 144 -4.10 -8.51 16.36
C ILE A 144 -3.32 -7.28 16.84
N TYR A 145 -2.54 -7.39 17.90
CA TYR A 145 -1.75 -6.27 18.41
C TYR A 145 -0.41 -6.12 17.67
N LEU A 146 -0.07 -4.90 17.25
CA LEU A 146 1.14 -4.53 16.53
C LEU A 146 2.02 -3.58 17.36
N GLU A 147 3.27 -3.97 17.60
CA GLU A 147 4.26 -3.20 18.37
C GLU A 147 4.56 -1.81 17.76
N LYS A 148 4.45 -1.66 16.42
CA LYS A 148 4.58 -0.35 15.74
C LYS A 148 3.57 -0.21 14.59
N ILE A 149 2.73 0.81 14.68
CA ILE A 149 1.63 1.03 13.75
C ILE A 149 2.06 1.30 12.29
N ARG A 150 3.31 1.75 12.07
CA ARG A 150 3.87 1.95 10.72
C ARG A 150 3.85 0.67 9.86
N TYR A 151 3.87 -0.51 10.49
CA TYR A 151 3.79 -1.80 9.80
C TYR A 151 2.38 -2.10 9.28
N ALA A 152 1.35 -1.50 9.88
CA ALA A 152 -0.05 -1.69 9.51
C ALA A 152 -0.32 -1.23 8.07
N LYS A 153 0.35 -0.17 7.60
CA LYS A 153 0.26 0.34 6.21
C LYS A 153 0.72 -0.71 5.18
N GLY A 154 1.83 -1.38 5.43
CA GLY A 154 2.38 -2.41 4.53
C GLY A 154 1.50 -3.66 4.48
N LEU A 155 0.98 -4.06 5.65
CA LEU A 155 0.11 -5.22 5.80
C LEU A 155 -1.29 -4.99 5.21
N LEU A 156 -1.83 -3.76 5.31
CA LEU A 156 -3.06 -3.34 4.64
C LEU A 156 -2.89 -3.33 3.11
N LYS A 157 -1.84 -2.67 2.59
CA LYS A 157 -1.58 -2.62 1.15
C LYS A 157 -1.30 -4.01 0.54
N GLY A 158 -0.71 -4.91 1.33
CA GLY A 158 -0.45 -6.30 0.93
C GLY A 158 -1.66 -7.23 1.04
N GLY A 159 -2.82 -6.77 1.52
CA GLY A 159 -4.03 -7.59 1.70
C GLY A 159 -3.91 -8.66 2.79
N VAL A 160 -2.93 -8.52 3.68
CA VAL A 160 -2.70 -9.43 4.82
C VAL A 160 -3.69 -9.10 5.95
N LEU A 161 -3.91 -7.81 6.22
CA LEU A 161 -4.92 -7.32 7.15
C LEU A 161 -6.18 -6.86 6.41
N GLU A 162 -7.34 -7.08 7.02
CA GLU A 162 -8.63 -6.65 6.48
C GLU A 162 -9.05 -5.27 6.99
N GLY A 163 -8.50 -4.84 8.12
CA GLY A 163 -8.64 -3.49 8.66
C GLY A 163 -7.60 -3.17 9.73
N VAL A 164 -7.45 -1.88 10.05
CA VAL A 164 -6.63 -1.37 11.15
C VAL A 164 -7.45 -0.38 11.97
N PHE A 165 -7.41 -0.53 13.28
CA PHE A 165 -7.95 0.44 14.23
C PHE A 165 -6.87 1.44 14.60
N LEU A 166 -7.16 2.75 14.49
CA LEU A 166 -6.21 3.80 14.85
C LEU A 166 -6.83 4.76 15.87
N GLU A 167 -6.11 5.06 16.93
CA GLU A 167 -6.33 6.29 17.69
C GLU A 167 -5.71 7.46 16.91
N GLU A 168 -6.33 8.65 16.96
CA GLU A 168 -6.11 9.80 16.06
C GLU A 168 -4.68 10.41 16.07
N ASN A 169 -3.73 9.81 16.78
CA ASN A 169 -2.41 10.38 17.05
C ASN A 169 -1.30 9.90 16.11
N TYR A 170 -1.61 9.20 15.00
CA TYR A 170 -0.58 8.66 14.11
C TYR A 170 -0.54 9.36 12.74
N GLU A 171 0.64 9.87 12.37
CA GLU A 171 0.93 10.46 11.06
C GLU A 171 0.82 9.41 9.93
N LEU A 172 -0.34 9.37 9.27
CA LEU A 172 -0.55 8.62 8.04
C LEU A 172 -1.05 9.54 6.91
N ASP A 173 -0.63 9.20 5.69
CA ASP A 173 -0.89 9.89 4.42
C ASP A 173 -2.40 10.17 4.21
N TRP A 174 -2.77 11.44 4.34
CA TRP A 174 -4.14 11.93 4.53
C TRP A 174 -5.06 11.67 3.33
N GLU A 175 -4.51 11.70 2.13
CA GLU A 175 -5.28 11.51 0.89
C GLU A 175 -5.74 10.05 0.71
N TYR A 176 -4.94 9.10 1.22
CA TYR A 176 -5.27 7.68 1.25
C TYR A 176 -6.31 7.35 2.34
N MET A 177 -6.22 8.02 3.50
CA MET A 177 -7.15 7.83 4.62
C MET A 177 -8.56 8.31 4.26
N ARG A 178 -8.68 9.46 3.57
CA ARG A 178 -9.97 10.08 3.19
C ARG A 178 -10.93 9.16 2.42
N LYS A 179 -10.38 8.19 1.67
CA LYS A 179 -11.16 7.27 0.83
C LYS A 179 -11.56 5.96 1.52
N ASN A 180 -10.98 5.64 2.70
CA ASN A 180 -10.99 4.29 3.26
C ASN A 180 -11.29 4.23 4.78
N ILE A 181 -11.73 5.35 5.37
CA ILE A 181 -12.10 5.41 6.79
C ILE A 181 -13.55 4.95 6.97
N LEU A 182 -13.72 3.95 7.84
CA LEU A 182 -14.97 3.65 8.50
C LEU A 182 -15.05 4.37 9.84
N PRO A 183 -16.02 5.27 10.01
CA PRO A 183 -16.18 5.96 11.26
C PRO A 183 -16.99 5.10 12.26
N ILE A 184 -16.38 4.60 13.36
CA ILE A 184 -17.13 3.93 14.45
C ILE A 184 -17.37 4.90 15.59
N ASN A 185 -18.60 5.41 15.69
CA ASN A 185 -18.97 6.35 16.74
C ASN A 185 -18.92 5.68 18.11
N VAL A 186 -17.87 5.99 18.86
CA VAL A 186 -17.77 5.68 20.28
C VAL A 186 -17.97 6.99 21.04
N THR A 187 -18.96 7.03 21.93
CA THR A 187 -19.19 8.20 22.77
C THR A 187 -18.28 8.14 23.98
N LYS A 188 -17.10 8.76 23.90
CA LYS A 188 -16.21 8.96 25.04
C LYS A 188 -16.46 10.34 25.67
N LYS A 189 -16.47 10.40 26.99
CA LYS A 189 -16.67 11.62 27.78
C LYS A 189 -15.39 11.92 28.54
N LEU A 190 -14.90 13.15 28.40
CA LEU A 190 -13.73 13.64 29.13
C LEU A 190 -14.18 14.16 30.49
N TYR A 191 -13.58 13.68 31.57
CA TYR A 191 -13.90 14.10 32.93
C TYR A 191 -12.68 14.66 33.63
N ILE A 192 -12.92 15.54 34.61
CA ILE A 192 -11.95 15.87 35.64
C ILE A 192 -12.37 15.11 36.91
N LYS A 193 -11.45 14.37 37.52
CA LYS A 193 -11.66 13.66 38.79
C LYS A 193 -10.99 14.46 39.89
N THR A 194 -11.69 14.75 40.98
CA THR A 194 -11.13 15.41 42.17
C THR A 194 -10.93 14.40 43.30
N PRO A 195 -10.00 14.64 44.24
CA PRO A 195 -9.83 13.79 45.42
C PRO A 195 -11.13 13.62 46.23
N GLU A 196 -11.22 12.51 46.97
CA GLU A 196 -12.35 12.24 47.88
C GLU A 196 -12.35 13.27 49.03
N GLY A 197 -13.51 13.85 49.36
CA GLY A 197 -13.64 14.90 50.39
C GLY A 197 -13.55 16.35 49.88
N GLU A 198 -13.18 16.56 48.61
CA GLU A 198 -13.05 17.88 47.96
C GLU A 198 -14.31 18.28 47.16
N ASP A 199 -15.50 18.13 47.76
CA ASP A 199 -16.79 18.42 47.12
C ASP A 199 -16.98 19.87 46.68
N GLU A 200 -16.33 20.80 47.37
CA GLU A 200 -16.37 22.23 47.03
C GLU A 200 -15.54 22.52 45.78
N LEU A 201 -14.36 21.92 45.66
CA LEU A 201 -13.50 22.02 44.48
C LEU A 201 -14.20 21.44 43.26
N ARG A 202 -14.79 20.25 43.37
CA ARG A 202 -15.59 19.63 42.31
C ARG A 202 -16.70 20.55 41.83
N ARG A 203 -17.53 21.06 42.74
CA ARG A 203 -18.66 21.96 42.40
C ARG A 203 -18.21 23.27 41.77
N ARG A 204 -17.04 23.78 42.18
CA ARG A 204 -16.43 24.98 41.59
C ARG A 204 -15.96 24.73 40.16
N ILE A 205 -15.34 23.58 39.91
CA ILE A 205 -14.95 23.14 38.56
C ILE A 205 -16.21 22.93 37.70
N ASP A 206 -17.24 22.24 38.20
CA ASP A 206 -18.50 21.99 37.47
C ASP A 206 -19.16 23.28 36.96
N ARG A 207 -19.29 24.30 37.83
CA ARG A 207 -19.84 25.60 37.42
C ARG A 207 -19.00 26.29 36.35
N TYR A 208 -17.68 26.13 36.42
CA TYR A 208 -16.75 26.73 35.46
C TYR A 208 -16.73 25.97 34.12
N ILE A 209 -16.92 24.64 34.14
CA ILE A 209 -17.08 23.81 32.96
C ILE A 209 -18.23 24.31 32.09
N GLU A 210 -19.38 24.57 32.70
CA GLU A 210 -20.57 25.02 31.97
C GLU A 210 -20.48 26.44 31.46
N ARG A 211 -19.85 27.34 32.22
CA ARG A 211 -19.78 28.76 31.87
C ARG A 211 -18.75 29.09 30.81
N GLU A 212 -17.56 28.49 30.90
CA GLU A 212 -16.36 28.97 30.19
C GLU A 212 -15.58 27.85 29.50
N LEU A 213 -15.32 26.75 30.22
CA LEU A 213 -14.31 25.78 29.79
C LEU A 213 -14.77 24.97 28.56
N LYS A 214 -16.08 24.69 28.44
CA LYS A 214 -16.66 24.05 27.24
C LYS A 214 -16.48 24.89 25.97
N ALA A 215 -16.65 26.21 26.05
CA ALA A 215 -16.49 27.10 24.91
C ALA A 215 -15.02 27.21 24.49
N PHE A 216 -14.13 27.39 25.46
CA PHE A 216 -12.69 27.44 25.25
C PHE A 216 -12.13 26.18 24.58
N LEU A 217 -12.65 25.00 24.94
CA LEU A 217 -12.23 23.74 24.32
C LEU A 217 -12.53 23.68 22.83
N VAL A 218 -13.60 24.33 22.38
CA VAL A 218 -13.93 24.42 20.95
C VAL A 218 -12.96 25.35 20.20
N GLU A 219 -12.44 26.39 20.87
CA GLU A 219 -11.54 27.39 20.29
C GLU A 219 -10.09 26.92 20.14
N ILE A 220 -9.59 26.13 21.09
CA ILE A 220 -8.17 25.69 21.08
C ILE A 220 -7.88 24.55 20.10
N ILE A 221 -8.92 23.99 19.46
CA ILE A 221 -8.80 22.92 18.47
C ILE A 221 -8.62 23.54 17.06
N PRO A 222 -7.61 23.13 16.26
CA PRO A 222 -7.34 23.70 14.92
C PRO A 222 -8.55 23.66 13.97
N GLU A 223 -8.76 24.72 13.16
CA GLU A 223 -9.90 24.86 12.21
C GLU A 223 -10.07 23.67 11.25
N GLU A 224 -8.95 23.10 10.79
CA GLU A 224 -8.90 21.94 9.90
C GLU A 224 -9.54 20.70 10.53
N ARG A 225 -9.48 20.61 11.86
CA ARG A 225 -10.13 19.56 12.65
C ARG A 225 -11.52 19.99 13.15
N GLN A 226 -11.80 21.30 13.32
CA GLN A 226 -13.14 21.83 13.71
C GLN A 226 -14.31 21.36 12.83
N LYS A 227 -14.07 21.01 11.55
CA LYS A 227 -15.09 20.43 10.65
C LYS A 227 -15.67 19.11 11.15
N TYR A 228 -14.91 18.34 11.93
CA TYR A 228 -15.36 17.10 12.57
C TYR A 228 -16.01 17.35 13.95
N TYR A 229 -15.76 18.50 14.57
CA TYR A 229 -16.35 18.89 15.85
C TYR A 229 -17.67 19.69 15.72
N ARG A 230 -18.01 20.19 14.51
CA ARG A 230 -19.30 20.86 14.19
C ARG A 230 -20.40 19.91 13.66
N TRP A 231 -20.51 18.69 14.20
CA TRP A 231 -21.56 17.74 13.77
C TRP A 231 -22.98 18.06 14.26
N LYS A 232 -23.24 19.16 14.96
CA LYS A 232 -24.61 19.54 15.37
C LYS A 232 -25.48 19.97 14.17
N LEU A 233 -26.55 19.23 13.87
CA LEU A 233 -27.50 19.57 12.80
C LEU A 233 -28.12 20.95 13.11
N LYS A 234 -28.11 21.87 12.15
CA LYS A 234 -28.68 23.22 12.37
C LYS A 234 -30.21 23.13 12.28
N LEU A 235 -30.83 22.95 13.43
CA LEU A 235 -32.29 22.93 13.57
C LEU A 235 -32.81 24.32 13.94
N SER A 236 -33.99 24.64 13.44
CA SER A 236 -34.79 25.77 13.91
C SER A 236 -35.41 25.45 15.26
N GLN A 237 -35.83 26.47 16.01
CA GLN A 237 -36.45 26.27 17.32
C GLN A 237 -37.67 25.34 17.26
N ALA A 238 -38.51 25.48 16.24
CA ALA A 238 -39.68 24.61 16.03
C ALA A 238 -39.27 23.14 15.79
N GLU A 239 -38.19 22.89 15.04
CA GLU A 239 -37.69 21.53 14.79
C GLU A 239 -37.07 20.91 16.05
N GLU A 240 -36.38 21.70 16.87
CA GLU A 240 -35.85 21.22 18.15
C GLU A 240 -36.95 20.88 19.16
N GLU A 241 -38.00 21.72 19.25
CA GLU A 241 -39.17 21.44 20.09
C GLU A 241 -39.92 20.20 19.61
N TYR A 242 -40.12 20.07 18.29
CA TYR A 242 -40.75 18.92 17.68
C TYR A 242 -40.02 17.58 17.99
N LEU A 243 -38.68 17.56 17.92
CA LEU A 243 -37.91 16.37 18.30
C LEU A 243 -37.90 16.10 19.82
N LYS A 244 -38.10 17.12 20.66
CA LYS A 244 -38.21 16.95 22.11
C LYS A 244 -39.57 16.37 22.53
N GLU A 245 -40.64 16.73 21.82
CA GLU A 245 -41.99 16.21 22.06
C GLU A 245 -42.13 14.74 21.65
N ARG A 246 -41.47 14.33 20.56
CA ARG A 246 -41.51 12.94 20.04
C ARG A 246 -40.35 12.13 20.60
N ARG A 247 -40.64 11.04 21.33
CA ARG A 247 -39.59 10.26 22.02
C ARG A 247 -38.92 9.17 21.18
N ARG A 248 -39.51 8.78 20.04
CA ARG A 248 -39.02 7.65 19.23
C ARG A 248 -39.38 7.77 17.75
N ILE A 249 -38.55 7.20 16.89
CA ILE A 249 -38.81 7.02 15.46
C ILE A 249 -38.92 5.52 15.19
N ASN A 250 -40.04 5.07 14.60
CA ASN A 250 -40.23 3.69 14.18
C ASN A 250 -39.95 3.58 12.68
N VAL A 251 -38.98 2.77 12.30
CA VAL A 251 -38.64 2.51 10.90
C VAL A 251 -39.26 1.17 10.49
N HIS A 252 -40.31 1.23 9.68
CA HIS A 252 -41.02 0.08 9.16
C HIS A 252 -40.30 -0.50 7.95
N ILE A 253 -39.91 -1.77 8.07
CA ILE A 253 -39.15 -2.50 7.06
C ILE A 253 -39.92 -3.77 6.66
N PRO A 254 -39.90 -4.17 5.38
CA PRO A 254 -40.52 -5.43 4.94
C PRO A 254 -40.02 -6.66 5.70
N LEU A 255 -40.82 -7.74 5.71
CA LEU A 255 -40.46 -9.00 6.36
C LEU A 255 -39.25 -9.72 5.74
N VAL A 256 -38.85 -9.38 4.52
CA VAL A 256 -37.86 -10.14 3.75
C VAL A 256 -36.43 -9.77 4.15
N ASP A 257 -35.59 -10.79 4.37
CA ASP A 257 -34.15 -10.61 4.58
C ASP A 257 -33.49 -10.14 3.27
N TYR A 258 -32.73 -9.05 3.35
CA TYR A 258 -32.08 -8.43 2.20
C TYR A 258 -30.57 -8.16 2.46
N PRO A 259 -29.76 -9.21 2.70
CA PRO A 259 -28.33 -9.10 2.98
C PRO A 259 -27.55 -8.50 1.80
N PRO A 260 -26.54 -7.65 2.00
CA PRO A 260 -25.98 -7.16 3.27
C PRO A 260 -26.67 -5.92 3.87
N TYR A 261 -27.77 -5.45 3.29
CA TYR A 261 -28.43 -4.22 3.73
C TYR A 261 -29.23 -4.40 5.00
N ILE A 262 -30.02 -5.47 5.06
CA ILE A 262 -30.74 -5.86 6.27
C ILE A 262 -30.88 -7.37 6.34
N SER A 263 -30.66 -7.94 7.51
CA SER A 263 -30.85 -9.36 7.81
C SER A 263 -31.30 -9.47 9.25
N TYR A 264 -31.93 -10.58 9.60
CA TYR A 264 -32.43 -10.78 10.96
C TYR A 264 -31.78 -12.00 11.58
N THR A 265 -30.79 -11.77 12.44
CA THR A 265 -30.08 -12.84 13.14
C THR A 265 -30.55 -12.87 14.60
N ARG A 266 -31.10 -14.02 15.04
CA ARG A 266 -31.66 -14.20 16.40
C ARG A 266 -32.75 -13.18 16.78
N GLY A 267 -33.48 -12.66 15.79
CA GLY A 267 -34.57 -11.69 15.99
C GLY A 267 -34.14 -10.23 15.99
N GLU A 268 -32.84 -9.93 15.98
CA GLU A 268 -32.32 -8.56 15.86
C GLU A 268 -32.03 -8.23 14.39
N ALA A 269 -32.36 -7.00 13.99
CA ALA A 269 -32.00 -6.49 12.67
C ALA A 269 -30.50 -6.15 12.65
N GLU A 270 -29.79 -6.60 11.61
CA GLU A 270 -28.39 -6.28 11.33
C GLU A 270 -28.19 -5.92 9.85
N GLY A 271 -27.10 -5.22 9.51
CA GLY A 271 -26.77 -4.85 8.13
C GLY A 271 -26.61 -3.33 7.94
N TYR A 272 -26.25 -2.93 6.71
CA TYR A 272 -25.91 -1.53 6.41
C TYR A 272 -27.01 -0.53 6.76
N LEU A 273 -28.27 -0.91 6.54
CA LEU A 273 -29.40 -0.06 6.84
C LEU A 273 -29.50 0.18 8.36
N VAL A 274 -29.23 -0.85 9.16
CA VAL A 274 -29.25 -0.74 10.63
C VAL A 274 -28.11 0.15 11.12
N ASP A 275 -26.91 -0.01 10.57
CA ASP A 275 -25.75 0.82 10.93
C ASP A 275 -25.97 2.29 10.53
N TYR A 276 -26.62 2.52 9.39
CA TYR A 276 -27.04 3.86 8.98
C TYR A 276 -28.04 4.46 9.97
N LEU A 277 -29.09 3.73 10.33
CA LEU A 277 -30.13 4.23 11.23
C LEU A 277 -29.56 4.55 12.61
N LYS A 278 -28.63 3.76 13.13
CA LYS A 278 -27.90 4.09 14.38
C LYS A 278 -27.11 5.40 14.28
N ARG A 279 -26.59 5.73 13.09
CA ARG A 279 -25.95 7.04 12.86
C ARG A 279 -26.97 8.17 12.89
N VAL A 280 -28.15 7.97 12.28
CA VAL A 280 -29.25 8.95 12.33
C VAL A 280 -29.70 9.19 13.77
N GLU A 281 -29.88 8.12 14.55
CA GLU A 281 -30.21 8.17 15.98
C GLU A 281 -29.20 9.03 16.76
N GLY A 282 -27.90 8.83 16.53
CA GLY A 282 -26.86 9.62 17.17
C GLY A 282 -26.83 11.10 16.77
N ILE A 283 -27.24 11.45 15.54
CA ILE A 283 -27.26 12.84 15.06
C ILE A 283 -28.51 13.58 15.55
N LEU A 284 -29.66 12.91 15.52
CA LEU A 284 -30.94 13.50 15.92
C LEU A 284 -31.14 13.49 17.44
N GLY A 285 -30.49 12.58 18.16
CA GLY A 285 -30.68 12.39 19.60
C GLY A 285 -32.06 11.83 19.98
N VAL A 286 -32.77 11.24 19.01
CA VAL A 286 -34.08 10.60 19.17
C VAL A 286 -33.93 9.11 18.93
N GLY A 287 -34.47 8.28 19.84
CA GLY A 287 -34.32 6.82 19.76
C GLY A 287 -34.95 6.24 18.49
N ILE A 288 -34.26 5.33 17.81
CA ILE A 288 -34.76 4.68 16.59
C ILE A 288 -35.07 3.20 16.86
N ASN A 289 -36.29 2.81 16.56
CA ASN A 289 -36.77 1.45 16.66
C ASN A 289 -37.05 0.88 15.27
N ILE A 290 -36.50 -0.30 14.96
CA ILE A 290 -36.70 -0.96 13.67
C ILE A 290 -37.87 -1.94 13.80
N VAL A 291 -38.94 -1.70 13.06
CA VAL A 291 -40.18 -2.48 13.13
C VAL A 291 -40.32 -3.34 11.89
N ARG A 292 -40.38 -4.66 12.08
CA ARG A 292 -40.63 -5.62 11.00
C ARG A 292 -42.12 -5.63 10.70
N SER A 293 -42.53 -5.24 9.49
CA SER A 293 -43.94 -5.09 9.14
C SER A 293 -44.31 -5.87 7.88
N LYS A 294 -45.45 -6.58 7.94
CA LYS A 294 -46.07 -7.23 6.77
C LYS A 294 -46.44 -6.22 5.70
N ASN A 295 -47.00 -5.08 6.12
CA ASN A 295 -47.38 -3.97 5.27
C ASN A 295 -46.79 -2.66 5.82
N PRO A 296 -45.54 -2.32 5.48
CA PRO A 296 -44.89 -1.10 5.99
C PRO A 296 -45.63 0.19 5.65
N LEU A 297 -46.35 0.25 4.52
CA LEU A 297 -47.13 1.41 4.12
C LEU A 297 -48.31 1.67 5.07
N GLU A 298 -49.07 0.61 5.36
CA GLU A 298 -50.20 0.70 6.28
C GLU A 298 -49.74 0.99 7.70
N ALA A 299 -48.60 0.45 8.11
CA ALA A 299 -48.01 0.71 9.41
C ALA A 299 -47.69 2.20 9.61
N VAL A 300 -47.09 2.85 8.60
CA VAL A 300 -46.84 4.31 8.60
C VAL A 300 -48.15 5.11 8.67
N ARG A 301 -49.17 4.73 7.89
CA ARG A 301 -50.50 5.37 7.90
C ARG A 301 -51.25 5.23 9.23
N SER A 302 -50.98 4.16 9.96
CA SER A 302 -51.60 3.86 11.26
C SER A 302 -50.79 4.36 12.47
N GLY A 303 -49.71 5.11 12.22
CA GLY A 303 -48.76 5.58 13.23
C GLY A 303 -49.41 6.34 14.39
N GLY A 304 -48.80 6.24 15.57
CA GLY A 304 -49.32 6.82 16.81
C GLY A 304 -48.82 8.24 17.06
N LYS A 305 -49.57 9.05 17.82
CA LYS A 305 -49.15 10.42 18.22
C LYS A 305 -47.86 10.49 19.05
N ASP A 306 -47.34 9.37 19.57
CA ASP A 306 -46.14 9.35 20.43
C ASP A 306 -44.88 8.83 19.71
N SER A 307 -44.99 8.50 18.42
CA SER A 307 -43.90 8.02 17.57
C SER A 307 -43.90 8.73 16.23
N ILE A 308 -42.78 8.68 15.54
CA ILE A 308 -42.69 9.06 14.14
C ILE A 308 -42.47 7.78 13.34
N ASP A 309 -43.48 7.38 12.59
CA ASP A 309 -43.45 6.13 11.82
C ASP A 309 -43.01 6.43 10.38
N VAL A 310 -41.95 5.75 9.91
CA VAL A 310 -41.37 5.96 8.58
C VAL A 310 -41.17 4.65 7.83
N VAL A 311 -41.18 4.71 6.50
CA VAL A 311 -40.87 3.57 5.63
C VAL A 311 -39.72 3.90 4.68
N ILE A 312 -38.86 2.92 4.44
CA ILE A 312 -37.76 3.04 3.47
C ILE A 312 -38.11 2.18 2.26
N GLY A 313 -38.12 2.77 1.08
CA GLY A 313 -38.58 2.08 -0.12
C GLY A 313 -38.09 2.70 -1.42
N SER A 314 -38.32 2.00 -2.52
CA SER A 314 -37.97 2.46 -3.87
C SER A 314 -38.91 3.59 -4.32
N ARG A 315 -38.37 4.53 -5.09
CA ARG A 315 -39.15 5.61 -5.72
C ARG A 315 -40.31 5.11 -6.57
N SER A 316 -40.05 4.07 -7.37
CA SER A 316 -41.05 3.39 -8.21
C SER A 316 -42.28 2.93 -7.43
N LYS A 317 -42.11 2.49 -6.18
CA LYS A 317 -43.17 1.89 -5.36
C LYS A 317 -43.95 2.89 -4.52
N TYR A 318 -43.30 3.95 -4.02
CA TYR A 318 -43.89 4.82 -2.99
C TYR A 318 -44.14 6.26 -3.44
N ASP A 319 -43.51 6.77 -4.51
CA ASP A 319 -43.72 8.16 -4.97
C ASP A 319 -45.17 8.47 -5.37
N ARG A 320 -45.98 7.45 -5.67
CA ARG A 320 -47.40 7.57 -6.04
C ARG A 320 -48.39 7.41 -4.87
N LYS A 321 -47.93 7.22 -3.62
CA LYS A 321 -48.77 6.74 -2.51
C LYS A 321 -49.14 7.78 -1.44
N SER A 322 -49.17 9.08 -1.79
CA SER A 322 -49.50 10.20 -0.87
C SER A 322 -48.65 10.20 0.40
N LEU A 323 -47.33 10.11 0.25
CA LEU A 323 -46.35 10.21 1.33
C LEU A 323 -45.33 11.29 0.97
N LEU A 324 -44.77 11.97 1.97
CA LEU A 324 -43.66 12.89 1.77
C LEU A 324 -42.36 12.10 1.66
N ARG A 325 -41.67 12.30 0.54
CA ARG A 325 -40.34 11.74 0.29
C ARG A 325 -39.25 12.68 0.77
N THR A 326 -38.20 12.12 1.36
CA THR A 326 -36.94 12.84 1.66
C THR A 326 -36.03 12.91 0.42
N GLY A 327 -34.80 13.42 0.61
CA GLY A 327 -33.69 13.20 -0.31
C GLY A 327 -33.37 11.71 -0.55
N ASP A 328 -32.54 11.43 -1.55
CA ASP A 328 -32.14 10.07 -1.93
C ASP A 328 -31.29 9.41 -0.86
N PHE A 329 -31.77 8.26 -0.39
CA PHE A 329 -31.14 7.49 0.66
C PHE A 329 -30.08 6.53 0.12
N TYR A 330 -30.43 5.78 -0.94
CA TYR A 330 -29.56 4.71 -1.46
C TYR A 330 -29.81 4.48 -2.96
N LYS A 331 -28.78 4.09 -3.72
CA LYS A 331 -28.87 3.74 -5.15
C LYS A 331 -28.34 2.32 -5.40
N LEU A 332 -29.23 1.38 -5.72
CA LEU A 332 -28.87 0.01 -6.09
C LEU A 332 -28.53 -0.07 -7.57
N LYS A 333 -27.44 -0.76 -7.90
CA LYS A 333 -27.07 -1.10 -9.28
C LYS A 333 -27.63 -2.48 -9.62
N LEU A 334 -28.36 -2.57 -10.72
CA LEU A 334 -28.89 -3.84 -11.22
C LEU A 334 -27.85 -4.55 -12.09
N GLY A 335 -27.49 -5.76 -11.69
CA GLY A 335 -26.61 -6.66 -12.43
C GLY A 335 -27.38 -7.84 -13.00
N VAL A 336 -26.90 -8.34 -14.13
CA VAL A 336 -27.36 -9.58 -14.75
C VAL A 336 -26.28 -10.63 -14.56
N VAL A 337 -26.61 -11.73 -13.89
CA VAL A 337 -25.66 -12.79 -13.53
C VAL A 337 -26.06 -14.10 -14.20
N GLY A 338 -25.14 -14.70 -14.93
CA GLY A 338 -25.35 -15.96 -15.64
C GLY A 338 -24.35 -17.04 -15.22
N ARG A 339 -24.46 -18.22 -15.84
CA ARG A 339 -23.40 -19.24 -15.80
C ARG A 339 -22.14 -18.70 -16.49
N ARG A 340 -20.98 -19.19 -16.09
CA ARG A 340 -19.70 -18.81 -16.72
C ARG A 340 -19.70 -19.13 -18.23
N GLY A 341 -19.30 -18.18 -19.05
CA GLY A 341 -19.41 -18.21 -20.52
C GLY A 341 -20.79 -17.84 -21.07
N ALA A 342 -21.68 -17.27 -20.25
CA ALA A 342 -22.97 -16.80 -20.73
C ALA A 342 -22.80 -15.58 -21.65
N PRO A 343 -23.67 -15.42 -22.66
CA PRO A 343 -23.64 -14.22 -23.51
C PRO A 343 -23.75 -12.94 -22.67
N GLY A 344 -22.92 -11.96 -23.00
CA GLY A 344 -22.93 -10.64 -22.36
C GLY A 344 -24.24 -9.88 -22.61
N ILE A 345 -24.59 -9.01 -21.66
CA ILE A 345 -25.81 -8.19 -21.66
C ILE A 345 -25.40 -6.72 -21.54
N ASP A 346 -25.36 -6.01 -22.65
CA ASP A 346 -24.98 -4.59 -22.67
C ASP A 346 -26.21 -3.68 -22.55
N HIS A 347 -27.37 -4.18 -22.99
CA HIS A 347 -28.61 -3.44 -23.03
C HIS A 347 -29.79 -4.29 -22.55
N LYS A 348 -30.79 -3.60 -21.97
CA LYS A 348 -32.04 -4.21 -21.53
C LYS A 348 -32.75 -5.06 -22.58
N ARG A 349 -32.68 -4.68 -23.87
CA ARG A 349 -33.27 -5.43 -25.00
C ARG A 349 -32.65 -6.82 -25.19
N ASP A 350 -31.43 -7.04 -24.74
CA ASP A 350 -30.71 -8.31 -24.90
C ASP A 350 -31.29 -9.40 -23.97
N LEU A 351 -32.13 -8.99 -23.00
CA LEU A 351 -32.91 -9.87 -22.14
C LEU A 351 -34.18 -10.40 -22.80
N LYS A 352 -34.53 -9.94 -24.02
CA LYS A 352 -35.75 -10.38 -24.70
C LYS A 352 -35.74 -11.89 -24.93
N GLY A 353 -36.78 -12.58 -24.47
CA GLY A 353 -36.97 -14.02 -24.59
C GLY A 353 -36.06 -14.87 -23.69
N LYS A 354 -35.27 -14.26 -22.79
CA LYS A 354 -34.45 -14.98 -21.81
C LYS A 354 -35.29 -15.37 -20.58
N ARG A 355 -34.95 -16.49 -19.94
CA ARG A 355 -35.53 -16.89 -18.66
C ARG A 355 -34.79 -16.19 -17.53
N LEU A 356 -35.46 -15.29 -16.82
CA LEU A 356 -34.86 -14.49 -15.75
C LEU A 356 -35.35 -14.98 -14.39
N ALA A 357 -34.41 -15.39 -13.54
CA ALA A 357 -34.68 -15.73 -12.16
C ALA A 357 -34.72 -14.48 -11.28
N PHE A 358 -35.81 -14.34 -10.54
CA PHE A 358 -36.02 -13.27 -9.56
C PHE A 358 -36.18 -13.87 -8.17
N TYR A 359 -35.72 -13.16 -7.14
CA TYR A 359 -35.76 -13.64 -5.76
C TYR A 359 -36.60 -12.75 -4.85
N GLY A 360 -37.23 -13.39 -3.86
CA GLY A 360 -38.29 -12.88 -2.99
C GLY A 360 -38.30 -11.38 -2.74
N GLY A 361 -39.31 -10.69 -3.28
CA GLY A 361 -39.66 -9.30 -2.95
C GLY A 361 -38.73 -8.22 -3.50
N PHE A 362 -37.69 -8.57 -4.27
CA PHE A 362 -36.80 -7.59 -4.89
C PHE A 362 -37.44 -6.87 -6.09
N PHE A 363 -38.36 -7.54 -6.79
CA PHE A 363 -39.29 -6.93 -7.73
C PHE A 363 -40.70 -7.29 -7.27
N THR A 364 -41.53 -6.29 -7.00
CA THR A 364 -42.98 -6.51 -6.88
C THR A 364 -43.64 -6.10 -8.20
N ASP A 365 -44.65 -6.83 -8.66
CA ASP A 365 -45.39 -6.70 -9.93
C ASP A 365 -45.63 -5.25 -10.44
N GLU A 366 -45.73 -4.26 -9.55
CA GLU A 366 -45.89 -2.84 -9.90
C GLU A 366 -44.65 -2.18 -10.53
N GLU A 367 -43.42 -2.68 -10.30
CA GLU A 367 -42.19 -2.10 -10.85
C GLU A 367 -41.93 -2.51 -12.31
N GLU A 368 -42.48 -3.64 -12.75
CA GLU A 368 -42.30 -4.19 -14.11
C GLU A 368 -43.32 -3.68 -15.14
N ALA A 369 -44.52 -3.30 -14.70
CA ALA A 369 -45.62 -2.88 -15.59
C ALA A 369 -45.26 -1.68 -16.50
N GLY A 370 -44.14 -0.99 -16.24
CA GLY A 370 -43.62 0.11 -17.05
C GLY A 370 -42.45 -0.22 -17.99
N SER A 371 -41.93 -1.46 -18.05
CA SER A 371 -40.63 -1.75 -18.68
C SER A 371 -40.66 -2.20 -20.14
N GLY A 372 -41.78 -2.71 -20.65
CA GLY A 372 -41.98 -2.98 -22.09
C GLY A 372 -41.10 -4.06 -22.72
N ILE A 373 -40.48 -4.96 -21.95
CA ILE A 373 -39.59 -6.02 -22.45
C ILE A 373 -40.20 -7.40 -22.16
N GLU A 374 -40.29 -8.25 -23.18
CA GLU A 374 -40.78 -9.63 -23.06
C GLU A 374 -39.64 -10.57 -22.64
N TYR A 375 -39.61 -11.04 -21.39
CA TYR A 375 -38.79 -12.15 -20.90
C TYR A 375 -39.68 -13.21 -20.25
N LEU A 376 -39.11 -14.38 -19.97
CA LEU A 376 -39.80 -15.47 -19.28
C LEU A 376 -39.42 -15.43 -17.80
N GLU A 377 -40.37 -15.12 -16.93
CA GLU A 377 -40.12 -14.97 -15.50
C GLU A 377 -39.97 -16.32 -14.79
N VAL A 378 -38.96 -16.43 -13.92
CA VAL A 378 -38.76 -17.56 -13.01
C VAL A 378 -38.71 -17.04 -11.58
N LEU A 379 -39.86 -17.04 -10.91
CA LEU A 379 -39.98 -16.64 -9.51
C LEU A 379 -39.31 -17.65 -8.57
N THR A 380 -38.53 -17.13 -7.62
CA THR A 380 -37.85 -17.91 -6.57
C THR A 380 -38.01 -17.23 -5.22
N GLU A 381 -37.96 -18.01 -4.13
CA GLU A 381 -38.14 -17.50 -2.77
C GLU A 381 -36.86 -16.82 -2.24
N SER A 382 -35.70 -17.14 -2.81
CA SER A 382 -34.40 -16.63 -2.35
C SER A 382 -33.35 -16.54 -3.46
N VAL A 383 -32.34 -15.70 -3.25
CA VAL A 383 -31.17 -15.55 -4.15
C VAL A 383 -30.48 -16.91 -4.34
N ASP A 384 -30.48 -17.69 -3.28
CA ASP A 384 -29.87 -19.01 -3.19
C ASP A 384 -30.55 -20.01 -4.13
N GLU A 385 -31.88 -19.95 -4.23
CA GLU A 385 -32.69 -20.74 -5.16
C GLU A 385 -32.52 -20.22 -6.59
N ALA A 386 -32.51 -18.89 -6.80
CA ALA A 386 -32.24 -18.29 -8.11
C ALA A 386 -30.91 -18.76 -8.70
N LEU A 387 -29.84 -18.79 -7.88
CA LEU A 387 -28.52 -19.32 -8.27
C LEU A 387 -28.57 -20.81 -8.61
N GLU A 388 -29.36 -21.59 -7.88
CA GLU A 388 -29.52 -23.02 -8.18
C GLU A 388 -30.23 -23.24 -9.52
N ARG A 389 -31.32 -22.49 -9.78
CA ARG A 389 -32.06 -22.58 -11.05
C ARG A 389 -31.23 -22.14 -12.25
N VAL A 390 -30.42 -21.09 -12.12
CA VAL A 390 -29.45 -20.69 -13.16
C VAL A 390 -28.37 -21.75 -13.34
N GLY A 391 -27.87 -22.34 -12.25
CA GLY A 391 -26.89 -23.43 -12.29
C GLY A 391 -27.41 -24.68 -13.01
N LYS A 392 -28.69 -25.02 -12.82
CA LYS A 392 -29.38 -26.13 -13.51
C LYS A 392 -29.80 -25.79 -14.95
N GLY A 393 -29.70 -24.53 -15.36
CA GLY A 393 -30.16 -24.06 -16.68
C GLY A 393 -31.68 -23.97 -16.80
N GLU A 394 -32.41 -23.96 -15.68
CA GLU A 394 -33.84 -23.69 -15.60
C GLU A 394 -34.15 -22.20 -15.80
N ALA A 395 -33.20 -21.34 -15.42
CA ALA A 395 -33.13 -19.94 -15.78
C ALA A 395 -31.82 -19.65 -16.53
N ASP A 396 -31.84 -18.63 -17.40
CA ASP A 396 -30.65 -18.21 -18.16
C ASP A 396 -29.80 -17.21 -17.37
N TYR A 397 -30.45 -16.29 -16.65
CA TYR A 397 -29.79 -15.29 -15.82
C TYR A 397 -30.58 -15.00 -14.54
N ILE A 398 -29.90 -14.45 -13.53
CA ILE A 398 -30.51 -13.74 -12.40
C ILE A 398 -30.44 -12.26 -12.69
N LEU A 399 -31.56 -11.55 -12.53
CA LEU A 399 -31.59 -10.10 -12.54
C LEU A 399 -31.81 -9.61 -11.12
N GLY A 400 -30.85 -8.83 -10.59
CA GLY A 400 -30.94 -8.37 -9.21
C GLY A 400 -29.85 -7.40 -8.81
N ASP A 401 -29.83 -7.04 -7.53
CA ASP A 401 -28.71 -6.28 -6.98
C ASP A 401 -27.45 -7.15 -6.93
N ILE A 402 -26.40 -6.66 -7.60
CA ILE A 402 -25.14 -7.36 -7.72
C ILE A 402 -24.48 -7.66 -6.37
N ASN A 403 -24.69 -6.81 -5.35
CA ASN A 403 -24.11 -7.00 -4.03
C ASN A 403 -24.76 -8.18 -3.29
N VAL A 404 -26.06 -8.37 -3.50
CA VAL A 404 -26.82 -9.46 -2.91
C VAL A 404 -26.45 -10.77 -3.59
N ILE A 405 -26.48 -10.79 -4.93
CA ILE A 405 -26.13 -11.97 -5.73
C ILE A 405 -24.67 -12.37 -5.50
N GLY A 406 -23.75 -11.40 -5.57
CA GLY A 406 -22.32 -11.61 -5.36
C GLY A 406 -21.99 -12.18 -3.97
N ARG A 407 -22.67 -11.71 -2.92
CA ARG A 407 -22.51 -12.27 -1.56
C ARG A 407 -22.92 -13.74 -1.50
N SER A 408 -24.03 -14.12 -2.13
CA SER A 408 -24.48 -15.52 -2.14
C SER A 408 -23.53 -16.41 -2.96
N ILE A 409 -23.07 -15.95 -4.13
CA ILE A 409 -22.05 -16.64 -4.95
C ILE A 409 -20.78 -16.90 -4.12
N TYR A 410 -20.29 -15.89 -3.41
CA TYR A 410 -19.12 -16.02 -2.55
C TYR A 410 -19.34 -17.03 -1.42
N LYS A 411 -20.44 -16.90 -0.67
CA LYS A 411 -20.77 -17.80 0.45
C LYS A 411 -20.90 -19.27 0.02
N LYS A 412 -21.47 -19.50 -1.17
CA LYS A 412 -21.65 -20.85 -1.73
C LYS A 412 -20.42 -21.38 -2.49
N GLY A 413 -19.36 -20.58 -2.64
CA GLY A 413 -18.17 -20.98 -3.37
C GLY A 413 -18.43 -21.18 -4.87
N LEU A 414 -19.30 -20.37 -5.48
CA LEU A 414 -19.71 -20.48 -6.89
C LEU A 414 -18.94 -19.54 -7.84
N LEU A 415 -17.84 -18.95 -7.38
CA LEU A 415 -17.05 -17.95 -8.15
C LEU A 415 -16.48 -18.50 -9.46
N ASP A 416 -16.29 -19.81 -9.57
CA ASP A 416 -15.79 -20.50 -10.75
C ASP A 416 -16.90 -20.88 -11.75
N LYS A 417 -18.17 -20.82 -11.33
CA LYS A 417 -19.35 -21.30 -12.07
C LYS A 417 -20.29 -20.19 -12.55
N MET A 418 -20.26 -19.02 -11.91
CA MET A 418 -21.14 -17.89 -12.19
C MET A 418 -20.32 -16.67 -12.61
N GLU A 419 -20.89 -15.82 -13.47
CA GLU A 419 -20.28 -14.57 -13.88
C GLU A 419 -21.31 -13.45 -14.07
N VAL A 420 -20.85 -12.21 -14.00
CA VAL A 420 -21.67 -11.03 -14.34
C VAL A 420 -21.71 -10.91 -15.85
N ALA A 421 -22.87 -11.20 -16.44
CA ALA A 421 -23.11 -11.06 -17.87
C ALA A 421 -23.23 -9.58 -18.29
N GLY A 422 -23.64 -8.71 -17.38
CA GLY A 422 -23.72 -7.27 -17.66
C GLY A 422 -24.37 -6.45 -16.56
N TYR A 423 -24.40 -5.14 -16.75
CA TYR A 423 -25.05 -4.18 -15.85
C TYR A 423 -26.11 -3.40 -16.60
N LEU A 424 -27.28 -3.22 -15.99
CA LEU A 424 -28.31 -2.35 -16.56
C LEU A 424 -28.02 -0.90 -16.14
N ASN A 425 -28.22 0.04 -17.06
CA ASN A 425 -28.04 1.47 -16.80
C ASN A 425 -29.06 2.05 -15.79
N GLU A 426 -30.06 1.27 -15.42
CA GLU A 426 -31.07 1.66 -14.45
C GLU A 426 -30.58 1.44 -13.02
N GLN A 427 -30.85 2.43 -12.17
CA GLN A 427 -30.56 2.38 -10.75
C GLN A 427 -31.88 2.44 -9.98
N LEU A 428 -32.07 1.51 -9.04
CA LEU A 428 -33.18 1.61 -8.10
C LEU A 428 -32.79 2.61 -7.01
N ILE A 429 -33.55 3.70 -6.94
CA ILE A 429 -33.33 4.76 -5.96
C ILE A 429 -34.28 4.51 -4.79
N TYR A 430 -33.72 4.38 -3.59
CA TYR A 430 -34.45 4.26 -2.35
C TYR A 430 -34.44 5.60 -1.61
N SER A 431 -35.56 5.90 -0.94
CA SER A 431 -35.77 7.11 -0.14
C SER A 431 -36.50 6.76 1.16
N ILE A 432 -36.49 7.68 2.12
CA ILE A 432 -37.31 7.59 3.33
C ILE A 432 -38.64 8.32 3.04
N TYR A 433 -39.74 7.71 3.44
CA TYR A 433 -41.08 8.24 3.30
C TYR A 433 -41.74 8.40 4.66
N VAL A 434 -42.42 9.53 4.83
CA VAL A 434 -43.20 9.88 6.02
C VAL A 434 -44.60 10.35 5.61
N GLU A 435 -45.55 10.36 6.54
CA GLU A 435 -46.90 10.89 6.27
C GLU A 435 -46.91 12.39 5.93
N GLU A 436 -47.93 12.83 5.18
CA GLU A 436 -48.08 14.24 4.78
C GLU A 436 -48.18 15.22 5.95
N GLU A 437 -48.68 14.75 7.10
CA GLU A 437 -48.78 15.51 8.34
C GLU A 437 -47.40 15.76 9.00
N GLU A 438 -46.38 14.96 8.67
CA GLU A 438 -45.04 15.00 9.28
C GLU A 438 -44.05 15.90 8.51
N LEU A 439 -44.55 17.04 8.03
CA LEU A 439 -43.78 18.01 7.22
C LEU A 439 -42.54 18.55 7.94
N LEU A 440 -42.61 18.74 9.25
CA LEU A 440 -41.49 19.27 10.04
C LEU A 440 -40.38 18.22 10.19
N PHE A 441 -40.75 16.96 10.41
CA PHE A 441 -39.79 15.86 10.43
C PHE A 441 -39.15 15.63 9.07
N LYS A 442 -39.93 15.74 7.98
CA LYS A 442 -39.38 15.69 6.63
C LYS A 442 -38.30 16.75 6.40
N LYS A 443 -38.50 18.00 6.86
CA LYS A 443 -37.48 19.06 6.77
C LYS A 443 -36.22 18.73 7.57
N ILE A 444 -36.37 18.11 8.75
CA ILE A 444 -35.25 17.64 9.56
C ILE A 444 -34.46 16.56 8.81
N LEU A 445 -35.17 15.60 8.20
CA LEU A 445 -34.54 14.56 7.40
C LEU A 445 -33.85 15.13 6.16
N ASP A 446 -34.41 16.10 5.46
CA ASP A 446 -33.72 16.74 4.32
C ASP A 446 -32.41 17.43 4.75
N LYS A 447 -32.45 18.20 5.86
CA LYS A 447 -31.24 18.82 6.42
C LYS A 447 -30.21 17.77 6.82
N LEU A 448 -30.67 16.66 7.36
CA LEU A 448 -29.83 15.53 7.72
C LEU A 448 -29.18 14.91 6.47
N MET A 449 -29.95 14.67 5.40
CA MET A 449 -29.45 14.15 4.12
C MET A 449 -28.44 15.10 3.47
N ASP A 450 -28.74 16.40 3.42
CA ASP A 450 -27.82 17.42 2.92
C ASP A 450 -26.53 17.48 3.73
N LYS A 451 -26.64 17.38 5.06
CA LYS A 451 -25.48 17.43 5.97
C LYS A 451 -24.63 16.15 5.93
N MET A 452 -25.25 15.01 5.67
CA MET A 452 -24.54 13.73 5.48
C MET A 452 -23.78 13.67 4.14
N GLY A 453 -23.94 14.67 3.26
CA GLY A 453 -23.26 14.79 1.97
C GLY A 453 -23.82 13.79 0.94
N GLU A 454 -23.53 14.00 -0.36
CA GLU A 454 -23.91 13.12 -1.48
C GLU A 454 -23.30 11.69 -1.41
N HIS A 455 -23.06 11.14 -0.22
CA HIS A 455 -22.99 9.70 -0.02
C HIS A 455 -24.40 9.11 -0.05
N VAL A 456 -25.11 9.33 -1.17
CA VAL A 456 -26.05 8.31 -1.61
C VAL A 456 -25.17 7.08 -1.74
N TYR A 457 -25.36 6.09 -0.86
CA TYR A 457 -24.63 4.83 -0.95
C TYR A 457 -24.94 4.26 -2.32
N SER A 458 -24.08 4.57 -3.28
CA SER A 458 -24.08 3.93 -4.57
C SER A 458 -23.38 2.61 -4.28
N GLY A 459 -24.03 1.49 -4.59
CA GLY A 459 -23.39 0.17 -4.49
C GLY A 459 -22.13 0.01 -5.36
N GLY A 460 -21.53 1.09 -5.87
CA GLY A 460 -20.36 1.14 -6.72
C GLY A 460 -19.07 1.67 -6.08
N GLU A 461 -19.06 2.12 -4.82
CA GLU A 461 -17.79 2.39 -4.07
C GLU A 461 -17.34 1.19 -3.21
N ILE A 462 -18.07 0.08 -3.27
CA ILE A 462 -17.66 -1.21 -2.71
C ILE A 462 -16.94 -1.97 -3.82
N ASP A 463 -15.72 -1.55 -4.16
CA ASP A 463 -14.84 -2.19 -5.16
C ASP A 463 -14.26 -3.53 -4.68
N THR A 464 -14.91 -4.15 -3.69
CA THR A 464 -14.31 -5.16 -2.80
C THR A 464 -15.00 -6.52 -2.91
N LEU A 465 -16.10 -6.56 -3.67
CA LEU A 465 -16.78 -7.77 -4.15
C LEU A 465 -16.55 -8.03 -5.65
N ASN A 466 -15.52 -7.42 -6.25
CA ASN A 466 -15.09 -7.73 -7.61
C ASN A 466 -13.88 -8.71 -7.66
N PRO A 467 -13.98 -9.98 -7.20
CA PRO A 467 -13.02 -11.01 -7.57
C PRO A 467 -13.64 -11.90 -8.66
N LEU A 468 -14.14 -11.32 -9.74
CA LEU A 468 -14.27 -12.05 -10.99
C LEU A 468 -13.17 -11.46 -11.88
N TYR A 469 -12.12 -12.25 -12.10
CA TYR A 469 -10.83 -11.95 -12.73
C TYR A 469 -9.70 -11.45 -11.81
N VAL A 470 -8.97 -12.40 -11.20
CA VAL A 470 -7.50 -12.49 -11.31
C VAL A 470 -7.14 -13.97 -11.27
N GLU A 471 -6.66 -14.52 -12.38
CA GLU A 471 -5.96 -15.80 -12.35
C GLU A 471 -4.65 -15.57 -11.57
N LYS A 472 -4.63 -15.95 -10.30
CA LYS A 472 -3.44 -15.79 -9.44
C LYS A 472 -2.53 -16.99 -9.65
N ASP A 473 -1.40 -16.75 -10.29
CA ASP A 473 -0.29 -17.71 -10.33
C ASP A 473 0.32 -17.84 -8.91
N TYR A 474 0.16 -19.01 -8.31
CA TYR A 474 0.66 -19.33 -6.96
C TYR A 474 2.08 -19.92 -6.97
N THR A 475 2.69 -20.08 -8.15
CA THR A 475 4.05 -20.63 -8.30
C THR A 475 5.11 -19.87 -7.47
N PRO A 476 5.09 -18.53 -7.39
CA PRO A 476 6.06 -17.79 -6.56
C PRO A 476 5.89 -18.06 -5.06
N VAL A 477 4.65 -18.29 -4.60
CA VAL A 477 4.33 -18.58 -3.19
C VAL A 477 4.84 -19.97 -2.79
N LEU A 478 4.76 -20.93 -3.71
CA LEU A 478 5.30 -22.28 -3.54
C LEU A 478 6.83 -22.27 -3.40
N TYR A 479 7.54 -21.45 -4.18
CA TYR A 479 9.00 -21.30 -4.02
C TYR A 479 9.39 -20.70 -2.67
N VAL A 480 8.67 -19.69 -2.19
CA VAL A 480 8.92 -19.08 -0.88
C VAL A 480 8.66 -20.09 0.25
N LEU A 481 7.59 -20.89 0.15
CA LEU A 481 7.29 -21.95 1.12
C LEU A 481 8.36 -23.05 1.12
N LEU A 482 8.90 -23.41 -0.04
CA LEU A 482 9.97 -24.41 -0.16
C LEU A 482 11.26 -23.92 0.52
N VAL A 483 11.66 -22.66 0.26
CA VAL A 483 12.83 -22.05 0.91
C VAL A 483 12.63 -21.98 2.43
N PHE A 484 11.43 -21.63 2.87
CA PHE A 484 11.10 -21.58 4.29
C PHE A 484 11.18 -22.97 4.95
N MET A 485 10.67 -24.02 4.30
CA MET A 485 10.79 -25.41 4.78
C MET A 485 12.24 -25.86 4.91
N VAL A 486 13.11 -25.50 3.97
CA VAL A 486 14.54 -25.82 4.04
C VAL A 486 15.22 -25.09 5.21
N ILE A 487 14.90 -23.81 5.42
CA ILE A 487 15.45 -23.04 6.56
C ILE A 487 14.96 -23.63 7.88
N LEU A 488 13.67 -23.97 7.99
CA LEU A 488 13.10 -24.58 9.20
C LEU A 488 13.73 -25.94 9.48
N PHE A 489 13.97 -26.76 8.44
CA PHE A 489 14.66 -28.05 8.59
C PHE A 489 16.10 -27.90 9.09
N LEU A 490 16.85 -26.94 8.53
CA LEU A 490 18.22 -26.64 8.98
C LEU A 490 18.25 -26.13 10.43
N PHE A 491 17.28 -25.29 10.81
CA PHE A 491 17.14 -24.79 12.17
C PHE A 491 16.80 -25.90 13.16
N LEU A 492 15.82 -26.76 12.85
CA LEU A 492 15.45 -27.91 13.69
C LEU A 492 16.61 -28.91 13.83
N ARG A 493 17.38 -29.13 12.76
CA ARG A 493 18.60 -29.95 12.81
C ARG A 493 19.65 -29.34 13.74
N HIS A 494 19.91 -28.03 13.62
CA HIS A 494 20.86 -27.33 14.47
C HIS A 494 20.45 -27.33 15.95
N PHE A 495 19.17 -27.08 16.22
CA PHE A 495 18.62 -27.10 17.58
C PHE A 495 18.74 -28.49 18.23
N ASN A 496 18.48 -29.56 17.48
CA ASN A 496 18.67 -30.93 17.97
C ASN A 496 20.13 -31.29 18.22
N ILE A 497 21.07 -30.75 17.44
CA ILE A 497 22.51 -30.92 17.69
C ILE A 497 22.90 -30.22 19.00
N MET A 498 22.46 -28.97 19.20
CA MET A 498 22.72 -28.22 20.43
C MET A 498 22.16 -28.92 21.69
N LYS A 499 20.94 -29.48 21.60
CA LYS A 499 20.33 -30.19 22.73
C LYS A 499 21.14 -31.42 23.15
N ARG A 500 21.74 -32.12 22.19
CA ARG A 500 22.63 -33.28 22.46
C ARG A 500 23.94 -32.84 23.09
N GLU A 501 24.46 -31.68 22.70
CA GLU A 501 25.72 -31.14 23.21
C GLU A 501 25.61 -30.73 24.69
N ILE A 502 24.48 -30.15 25.10
CA ILE A 502 24.24 -29.72 26.49
C ILE A 502 24.14 -30.94 27.42
N ALA A 503 23.37 -31.96 27.04
CA ALA A 503 23.22 -33.20 27.83
C ALA A 503 24.50 -34.06 27.88
N ARG A 504 25.50 -33.76 27.04
CA ARG A 504 26.83 -34.39 27.07
C ARG A 504 27.73 -33.69 28.10
N ARG A 505 27.64 -32.36 28.22
CA ARG A 505 28.51 -31.56 29.11
C ARG A 505 28.24 -31.84 30.59
N GLU A 506 26.97 -31.99 30.97
CA GLU A 506 26.59 -32.27 32.37
C GLU A 506 27.10 -33.64 32.87
N ARG A 507 27.25 -34.64 31.98
CA ARG A 507 27.80 -35.95 32.34
C ARG A 507 29.32 -35.95 32.52
N VAL A 508 30.02 -35.10 31.77
CA VAL A 508 31.49 -34.99 31.82
C VAL A 508 31.96 -34.27 33.09
N GLU A 509 31.15 -33.37 33.64
CA GLU A 509 31.53 -32.54 34.79
C GLU A 509 31.58 -33.34 36.11
N ILE A 510 30.71 -34.35 36.24
CA ILE A 510 30.67 -35.24 37.41
C ILE A 510 31.87 -36.19 37.41
N GLU A 511 32.28 -36.67 36.23
CA GLU A 511 33.43 -37.56 36.03
C GLU A 511 34.79 -36.84 36.23
N LEU A 512 34.80 -35.51 36.14
CA LEU A 512 36.00 -34.68 36.24
C LEU A 512 36.53 -34.56 37.67
N ARG A 513 35.67 -34.60 38.68
CA ARG A 513 36.09 -34.41 40.09
C ARG A 513 36.92 -35.55 40.63
N GLU A 514 36.65 -36.78 40.21
CA GLU A 514 37.40 -37.96 40.64
C GLU A 514 38.77 -38.09 39.95
N LYS A 515 38.97 -37.45 38.79
CA LYS A 515 40.26 -37.43 38.07
C LYS A 515 41.28 -36.42 38.62
N VAL A 516 40.83 -35.38 39.33
CA VAL A 516 41.68 -34.25 39.76
C VAL A 516 42.77 -34.64 40.77
N GLU A 517 42.56 -35.70 41.55
CA GLU A 517 43.50 -36.13 42.59
C GLU A 517 44.61 -37.03 42.03
N ALA A 518 44.32 -37.83 41.00
CA ALA A 518 45.33 -38.56 40.22
C ALA A 518 46.14 -37.62 39.29
N GLU A 519 45.53 -36.51 38.85
CA GLU A 519 46.16 -35.47 38.03
C GLU A 519 47.29 -34.70 38.73
N ARG A 520 47.45 -34.76 40.06
CA ARG A 520 48.45 -33.90 40.75
C ARG A 520 49.88 -34.41 40.59
N GLN A 521 50.10 -35.72 40.65
CA GLN A 521 51.41 -36.34 40.36
C GLN A 521 51.65 -36.52 38.85
N LEU A 522 50.59 -36.59 38.05
CA LEU A 522 50.68 -36.48 36.60
C LEU A 522 51.02 -35.05 36.15
N ARG A 523 50.60 -34.01 36.92
CA ARG A 523 50.80 -32.59 36.62
C ARG A 523 52.27 -32.19 36.52
N ASP A 524 53.11 -32.64 37.43
CA ASP A 524 54.52 -32.27 37.44
C ASP A 524 55.26 -32.87 36.22
N ASN A 525 54.85 -34.06 35.77
CA ASN A 525 55.35 -34.65 34.52
C ASN A 525 54.69 -34.03 33.26
N MET A 526 53.41 -33.64 33.34
CA MET A 526 52.68 -32.96 32.25
C MET A 526 53.12 -31.52 32.02
N GLU A 527 53.57 -30.78 33.04
CA GLU A 527 54.07 -29.41 32.85
C GLU A 527 55.31 -29.40 31.96
N LEU A 528 56.21 -30.37 32.14
CA LEU A 528 57.41 -30.52 31.31
C LEU A 528 57.07 -30.99 29.88
N ILE A 529 56.16 -31.96 29.75
CA ILE A 529 55.64 -32.41 28.44
C ILE A 529 54.93 -31.26 27.71
N SER A 530 54.16 -30.44 28.42
CA SER A 530 53.48 -29.26 27.89
C SER A 530 54.47 -28.18 27.47
N LEU A 531 55.56 -27.96 28.21
CA LEU A 531 56.60 -27.00 27.83
C LEU A 531 57.32 -27.43 26.54
N ILE A 532 57.70 -28.71 26.44
CA ILE A 532 58.34 -29.30 25.26
C ILE A 532 57.39 -29.30 24.06
N GLY A 533 56.13 -29.70 24.27
CA GLY A 533 55.09 -29.65 23.26
C GLY A 533 54.85 -28.23 22.76
N LYS A 534 54.84 -27.23 23.65
CA LYS A 534 54.70 -25.81 23.29
C LYS A 534 55.91 -25.29 22.53
N GLU A 535 57.13 -25.67 22.91
CA GLU A 535 58.37 -25.28 22.23
C GLU A 535 58.49 -25.87 20.81
N LEU A 536 58.05 -27.13 20.62
CA LEU A 536 58.01 -27.81 19.32
C LEU A 536 56.86 -27.37 18.41
N THR A 537 55.71 -26.99 18.96
CA THR A 537 54.53 -26.58 18.17
C THR A 537 54.45 -25.08 17.91
N SER A 538 55.19 -24.24 18.65
CA SER A 538 55.20 -22.77 18.47
C SER A 538 56.32 -22.26 17.56
N ASN A 539 57.29 -23.10 17.19
CA ASN A 539 58.37 -22.74 16.26
C ASN A 539 58.02 -23.16 14.82
N LEU A 540 58.13 -22.22 13.89
CA LEU A 540 57.97 -22.48 12.44
C LEU A 540 59.09 -23.35 11.85
N ASP A 541 60.24 -23.41 12.53
CA ASP A 541 61.36 -24.28 12.20
C ASP A 541 61.50 -25.39 13.25
N VAL A 542 60.81 -26.49 13.00
CA VAL A 542 60.71 -27.65 13.89
C VAL A 542 62.09 -28.25 14.21
N TRP A 543 63.05 -28.18 13.28
CA TRP A 543 64.37 -28.76 13.45
C TRP A 543 65.23 -27.98 14.45
N ARG A 544 65.08 -26.65 14.48
CA ARG A 544 65.76 -25.80 15.45
C ARG A 544 65.17 -25.93 16.85
N ALA A 545 63.86 -26.17 16.95
CA ALA A 545 63.19 -26.42 18.22
C ALA A 545 63.65 -27.74 18.87
N LEU A 546 63.93 -28.76 18.06
CA LEU A 546 64.43 -30.06 18.53
C LEU A 546 65.80 -29.98 19.21
N GLU A 547 66.68 -29.08 18.79
CA GLU A 547 67.97 -28.83 19.48
C GLU A 547 67.77 -28.23 20.89
N GLY A 548 66.73 -27.40 21.07
CA GLY A 548 66.36 -26.85 22.38
C GLY A 548 65.79 -27.92 23.33
N VAL A 549 64.98 -28.83 22.79
CA VAL A 549 64.42 -29.97 23.53
C VAL A 549 65.52 -30.95 23.97
N GLY A 550 66.52 -31.21 23.12
CA GLY A 550 67.65 -32.08 23.47
C GLY A 550 68.32 -31.68 24.79
N ARG A 551 68.61 -30.38 25.00
CA ARG A 551 69.23 -29.90 26.26
C ARG A 551 68.40 -30.20 27.51
N ARG A 552 67.06 -30.14 27.42
CA ARG A 552 66.16 -30.44 28.56
C ARG A 552 66.03 -31.95 28.81
N VAL A 553 66.15 -32.76 27.76
CA VAL A 553 66.18 -34.23 27.86
C VAL A 553 67.48 -34.69 28.52
N GLU A 554 68.60 -34.01 28.23
CA GLU A 554 69.91 -34.24 28.90
C GLU A 554 69.81 -34.09 30.43
N GLU A 555 69.12 -33.06 30.90
CA GLU A 555 68.94 -32.78 32.34
C GLU A 555 68.17 -33.89 33.09
N MET A 556 67.26 -34.61 32.40
CA MET A 556 66.47 -35.69 33.01
C MET A 556 67.14 -37.07 32.96
N PHE A 557 67.83 -37.35 31.85
CA PHE A 557 68.32 -38.70 31.55
C PHE A 557 69.83 -38.87 31.73
N GLY A 558 70.58 -37.78 31.90
CA GLY A 558 72.05 -37.81 31.94
C GLY A 558 72.64 -37.94 30.54
N GLU A 559 73.78 -38.62 30.38
CA GLU A 559 74.34 -38.89 29.04
C GLU A 559 73.40 -39.80 28.22
N TYR A 560 73.02 -39.30 27.05
CA TYR A 560 72.03 -39.90 26.16
C TYR A 560 72.45 -39.73 24.69
N LEU A 561 71.86 -40.53 23.82
CA LEU A 561 71.90 -40.37 22.37
C LEU A 561 70.46 -40.28 21.89
N PHE A 562 70.10 -39.19 21.22
CA PHE A 562 68.77 -38.97 20.67
C PHE A 562 68.87 -38.63 19.19
N GLY A 563 68.07 -39.25 18.35
CA GLY A 563 68.03 -38.88 16.95
C GLY A 563 66.71 -39.19 16.28
N ILE A 564 66.47 -38.50 15.17
CA ILE A 564 65.32 -38.77 14.30
C ILE A 564 65.85 -39.31 12.99
N ILE A 565 65.43 -40.52 12.66
CA ILE A 565 65.87 -41.27 11.48
C ILE A 565 64.73 -41.23 10.46
N ALA A 566 65.06 -40.84 9.23
CA ALA A 566 64.14 -40.81 8.12
C ALA A 566 64.65 -41.71 6.99
N ARG A 567 63.70 -42.20 6.18
CA ARG A 567 64.00 -42.97 4.98
C ARG A 567 63.94 -42.05 3.76
N SER A 568 65.03 -42.00 3.00
CA SER A 568 65.08 -41.22 1.76
C SER A 568 64.17 -41.83 0.71
N ARG A 569 63.36 -41.00 0.03
CA ARG A 569 62.47 -41.46 -1.05
C ARG A 569 63.18 -41.70 -2.38
N ARG A 570 64.45 -41.29 -2.53
CA ARG A 570 65.17 -41.36 -3.81
C ARG A 570 65.98 -42.64 -3.97
N ASP A 571 66.62 -43.07 -2.89
CA ASP A 571 67.62 -44.14 -2.86
C ASP A 571 67.36 -45.15 -1.74
N ASP A 572 66.25 -44.98 -1.01
CA ASP A 572 65.73 -45.93 -0.01
C ASP A 572 66.63 -46.14 1.22
N THR A 573 67.63 -45.29 1.39
CA THR A 573 68.58 -45.31 2.51
C THR A 573 68.02 -44.60 3.74
N PHE A 574 68.41 -45.06 4.93
CA PHE A 574 68.12 -44.37 6.19
C PHE A 574 69.18 -43.35 6.51
N TYR A 575 68.76 -42.19 7.01
CA TYR A 575 69.66 -41.12 7.45
C TYR A 575 69.08 -40.38 8.66
N TYR A 576 69.96 -39.85 9.52
CA TYR A 576 69.53 -38.98 10.59
C TYR A 576 69.15 -37.60 10.04
N ARG A 577 67.91 -37.18 10.33
CA ARG A 577 67.48 -35.78 10.19
C ARG A 577 68.11 -34.89 11.26
N SER A 578 68.32 -35.44 12.44
CA SER A 578 69.00 -34.81 13.58
C SER A 578 69.55 -35.93 14.48
N CYS A 579 70.75 -35.76 15.01
CA CYS A 579 71.38 -36.65 15.98
C CYS A 579 72.07 -35.78 17.05
N LEU A 580 71.64 -35.95 18.30
CA LEU A 580 72.04 -35.19 19.48
C LEU A 580 72.69 -36.13 20.51
N GLY A 581 73.78 -35.69 21.13
CA GLY A 581 74.48 -36.46 22.16
C GLY A 581 75.59 -37.41 21.66
N TRP A 582 75.73 -37.61 20.35
CA TRP A 582 76.86 -38.35 19.76
C TRP A 582 78.16 -37.54 19.84
N ARG A 583 79.24 -38.13 20.36
CA ARG A 583 80.56 -37.48 20.52
C ARG A 583 81.70 -38.21 19.78
N GLY A 584 81.38 -39.18 18.92
CA GLY A 584 82.36 -39.88 18.08
C GLY A 584 82.88 -39.00 16.94
N SER A 585 84.05 -39.35 16.37
CA SER A 585 84.64 -38.66 15.22
C SER A 585 84.07 -39.11 13.86
N GLU A 586 83.22 -40.13 13.85
CA GLU A 586 82.55 -40.70 12.67
C GLU A 586 81.06 -40.31 12.63
N GLU A 587 80.41 -40.48 11.48
CA GLU A 587 78.96 -40.23 11.32
C GLU A 587 78.13 -41.02 12.36
N CYS A 588 77.04 -40.40 12.82
CA CYS A 588 76.18 -40.97 13.86
C CYS A 588 75.61 -42.32 13.39
N PRO A 589 75.89 -43.44 14.09
CA PRO A 589 75.55 -44.77 13.61
C PRO A 589 74.05 -45.02 13.67
N ILE A 590 73.52 -45.68 12.64
CA ILE A 590 72.10 -46.04 12.53
C ILE A 590 71.94 -47.49 13.02
N PRO A 591 71.05 -47.76 13.99
CA PRO A 591 70.78 -49.13 14.43
C PRO A 591 70.15 -49.98 13.32
N ASP A 592 70.60 -51.23 13.18
CA ASP A 592 70.03 -52.18 12.20
C ASP A 592 68.53 -52.45 12.45
N GLU A 593 68.09 -52.37 13.71
CA GLU A 593 66.70 -52.59 14.12
C GLU A 593 65.73 -51.51 13.59
N VAL A 594 66.23 -50.41 13.00
CA VAL A 594 65.38 -49.38 12.38
C VAL A 594 64.53 -49.95 11.26
N GLU A 595 65.06 -50.90 10.47
CA GLU A 595 64.30 -51.56 9.40
C GLU A 595 63.11 -52.35 9.94
N GLU A 596 63.31 -53.03 11.07
CA GLU A 596 62.25 -53.79 11.75
C GLU A 596 61.14 -52.86 12.26
N VAL A 597 61.49 -51.70 12.81
CA VAL A 597 60.50 -50.69 13.26
C VAL A 597 59.76 -50.06 12.08
N PHE A 598 60.44 -49.81 10.95
CA PHE A 598 59.79 -49.32 9.73
C PHE A 598 58.86 -50.36 9.10
N GLY A 599 59.20 -51.65 9.16
CA GLY A 599 58.42 -52.74 8.58
C GLY A 599 57.24 -53.21 9.43
N SER A 600 57.48 -53.43 10.73
CA SER A 600 56.45 -53.87 11.69
C SER A 600 55.58 -52.72 12.15
N GLY A 601 56.16 -51.52 12.27
CA GLY A 601 55.47 -50.37 12.79
C GLY A 601 55.31 -50.33 14.31
N GLU A 602 55.90 -51.30 15.03
CA GLU A 602 55.90 -51.34 16.49
C GLU A 602 57.23 -50.81 17.03
N GLY A 603 57.18 -50.07 18.15
CA GLY A 603 58.37 -49.55 18.80
C GLY A 603 59.14 -50.65 19.53
N ILE A 604 60.47 -50.60 19.46
CA ILE A 604 61.37 -51.54 20.12
C ILE A 604 61.94 -50.89 21.37
N PHE A 605 61.81 -51.56 22.51
CA PHE A 605 62.46 -51.18 23.77
C PHE A 605 63.33 -52.34 24.24
N SER A 606 64.63 -52.11 24.34
CA SER A 606 65.59 -53.16 24.68
C SER A 606 66.43 -52.79 25.89
N GLN A 607 66.59 -53.75 26.79
CA GLN A 607 67.41 -53.63 28.00
C GLN A 607 68.81 -54.18 27.70
N GLY A 608 69.64 -53.35 27.08
CA GLY A 608 71.03 -53.67 26.76
C GLY A 608 71.70 -52.50 26.03
N PRO A 609 73.02 -52.36 26.15
CA PRO A 609 73.77 -51.33 25.43
C PRO A 609 73.71 -51.55 23.90
N LYS A 610 73.55 -50.47 23.11
CA LYS A 610 73.76 -50.52 21.65
C LYS A 610 75.04 -49.80 21.28
N PHE A 611 75.14 -48.51 21.61
CA PHE A 611 76.33 -47.69 21.37
C PHE A 611 77.03 -47.24 22.66
N PHE A 612 76.31 -47.12 23.78
CA PHE A 612 76.95 -46.97 25.10
C PHE A 612 77.37 -48.33 25.66
N SER A 613 78.36 -48.41 26.55
CA SER A 613 78.89 -49.70 27.04
C SER A 613 78.02 -50.39 28.12
N THR A 614 77.15 -49.65 28.79
CA THR A 614 76.17 -50.15 29.77
C THR A 614 74.93 -49.27 29.65
N GLY A 615 73.77 -49.80 29.25
CA GLY A 615 72.61 -48.95 28.97
C GLY A 615 71.35 -49.67 28.46
N SER A 616 70.37 -48.90 28.02
CA SER A 616 69.15 -49.37 27.34
C SER A 616 68.76 -48.39 26.22
N TYR A 617 68.10 -48.89 25.18
CA TYR A 617 67.68 -48.09 24.02
C TYR A 617 66.22 -48.33 23.64
N ALA A 618 65.67 -47.34 22.93
CA ALA A 618 64.31 -47.28 22.44
C ALA A 618 64.30 -46.76 21.00
N LEU A 619 63.58 -47.48 20.14
CA LEU A 619 63.19 -47.03 18.80
C LEU A 619 61.69 -46.86 18.78
N ILE A 620 61.22 -45.64 18.54
CA ILE A 620 59.81 -45.31 18.62
C ILE A 620 59.35 -44.77 17.26
N PRO A 621 58.35 -45.39 16.61
CA PRO A 621 57.87 -44.94 15.31
C PRO A 621 57.18 -43.57 15.43
N LEU A 622 57.54 -42.65 14.54
CA LEU A 622 56.89 -41.35 14.40
C LEU A 622 55.75 -41.46 13.39
N ARG A 623 54.52 -41.23 13.85
CA ARG A 623 53.29 -41.43 13.07
C ARG A 623 52.32 -40.27 13.26
N VAL A 624 51.66 -39.89 12.18
CA VAL A 624 50.44 -39.08 12.24
C VAL A 624 49.34 -39.85 11.52
N GLU A 625 48.27 -40.15 12.27
CA GLU A 625 47.23 -41.11 11.86
C GLU A 625 47.87 -42.44 11.42
N GLU A 626 47.58 -42.94 10.21
CA GLU A 626 48.13 -44.19 9.67
C GLU A 626 49.46 -43.99 8.91
N ARG A 627 49.98 -42.75 8.85
CA ARG A 627 51.16 -42.42 8.05
C ARG A 627 52.43 -42.43 8.89
N PHE A 628 53.39 -43.28 8.50
CA PHE A 628 54.73 -43.35 9.07
C PHE A 628 55.62 -42.23 8.52
N ILE A 629 56.26 -41.46 9.41
CA ILE A 629 57.03 -40.25 9.06
C ILE A 629 58.53 -40.43 9.35
N GLY A 630 58.89 -41.31 10.28
CA GLY A 630 60.28 -41.61 10.65
C GLY A 630 60.35 -42.45 11.92
N VAL A 631 61.56 -42.64 12.44
CA VAL A 631 61.79 -43.32 13.72
C VAL A 631 62.55 -42.39 14.65
N MET A 632 62.07 -42.28 15.88
CA MET A 632 62.79 -41.63 16.97
C MET A 632 63.67 -42.66 17.67
N TYR A 633 64.98 -42.42 17.68
CA TYR A 633 65.96 -43.21 18.40
C TYR A 633 66.31 -42.53 19.71
N PHE A 634 66.33 -43.28 20.80
CA PHE A 634 66.79 -42.81 22.11
C PHE A 634 67.57 -43.89 22.84
N GLU A 635 68.76 -43.57 23.34
CA GLU A 635 69.58 -44.48 24.15
C GLU A 635 70.13 -43.76 25.38
N ALA A 636 70.15 -44.47 26.51
CA ALA A 636 70.65 -43.96 27.78
C ALA A 636 71.60 -44.96 28.46
N LYS A 637 72.57 -44.46 29.24
CA LYS A 637 73.52 -45.29 30.02
C LYS A 637 72.91 -46.06 31.20
N ARG A 638 71.62 -45.86 31.50
CA ARG A 638 70.89 -46.58 32.55
C ARG A 638 69.66 -47.26 31.98
N LYS A 639 69.06 -48.16 32.77
CA LYS A 639 67.76 -48.75 32.45
C LYS A 639 66.68 -47.66 32.38
N ILE A 640 65.98 -47.59 31.25
CA ILE A 640 64.77 -46.79 31.07
C ILE A 640 63.65 -47.41 31.92
N LYS A 641 63.03 -46.63 32.80
CA LYS A 641 61.95 -47.07 33.68
C LYS A 641 60.60 -47.04 32.96
N LEU A 642 59.61 -47.76 33.50
CA LEU A 642 58.30 -47.94 32.85
C LEU A 642 57.54 -46.61 32.61
N TYR A 643 57.61 -45.64 33.53
CA TYR A 643 56.99 -44.33 33.33
C TYR A 643 57.77 -43.44 32.34
N GLU A 644 59.07 -43.70 32.12
CA GLU A 644 59.91 -42.97 31.16
C GLU A 644 59.64 -43.42 29.73
N ARG A 645 59.16 -44.67 29.56
CA ARG A 645 58.67 -45.18 28.28
C ARG A 645 57.45 -44.39 27.79
N GLU A 646 56.47 -44.19 28.66
CA GLU A 646 55.28 -43.39 28.33
C GLU A 646 55.64 -41.94 27.95
N PHE A 647 56.63 -41.36 28.64
CA PHE A 647 57.17 -40.04 28.31
C PHE A 647 57.80 -39.99 26.91
N LEU A 648 58.67 -40.95 26.57
CA LEU A 648 59.33 -41.01 25.25
C LEU A 648 58.31 -41.25 24.12
N GLU A 649 57.28 -42.08 24.35
CA GLU A 649 56.19 -42.29 23.39
C GLU A 649 55.35 -41.02 23.20
N GLN A 650 55.09 -40.24 24.25
CA GLN A 650 54.43 -38.95 24.13
C GLN A 650 55.28 -37.91 23.38
N MET A 651 56.59 -37.86 23.62
CA MET A 651 57.48 -36.98 22.86
C MET A 651 57.48 -37.33 21.36
N ALA A 652 57.50 -38.62 21.01
CA ALA A 652 57.39 -39.08 19.63
C ALA A 652 56.10 -38.58 18.96
N ASN A 653 54.97 -38.57 19.68
CA ASN A 653 53.71 -38.03 19.18
C ASN A 653 53.77 -36.50 18.97
N PHE A 654 54.33 -35.74 19.90
CA PHE A 654 54.47 -34.29 19.72
C PHE A 654 55.37 -33.93 18.54
N ILE A 655 56.47 -34.66 18.35
CA ILE A 655 57.36 -34.48 17.20
C ILE A 655 56.63 -34.82 15.89
N SER A 656 55.85 -35.91 15.88
CA SER A 656 55.05 -36.31 14.71
C SER A 656 54.03 -35.23 14.33
N ILE A 657 53.31 -34.69 15.32
CA ILE A 657 52.34 -33.60 15.15
C ILE A 657 53.02 -32.32 14.67
N ALA A 658 54.15 -31.94 15.27
CA ALA A 658 54.88 -30.72 14.88
C ALA A 658 55.42 -30.81 13.44
N VAL A 659 55.97 -31.96 13.05
CA VAL A 659 56.43 -32.21 11.67
C VAL A 659 55.26 -32.17 10.69
N SER A 660 54.12 -32.79 11.01
CA SER A 660 52.91 -32.75 10.17
C SER A 660 52.28 -31.37 10.06
N ASN A 661 52.22 -30.62 11.17
CA ASN A 661 51.71 -29.25 11.20
C ASN A 661 52.56 -28.29 10.36
N SER A 662 53.88 -28.51 10.26
CA SER A 662 54.75 -27.71 9.38
C SER A 662 54.46 -27.93 7.88
N ASP A 663 54.02 -29.13 7.52
CA ASP A 663 53.61 -29.48 6.15
C ASP A 663 52.16 -29.04 5.86
N GLU A 664 51.25 -29.13 6.83
CA GLU A 664 49.86 -28.64 6.73
C GLU A 664 49.75 -27.11 6.76
N ALA A 665 50.58 -26.41 7.55
CA ALA A 665 50.60 -24.94 7.60
C ALA A 665 50.93 -24.33 6.23
N LYS A 666 51.85 -24.95 5.48
CA LYS A 666 52.18 -24.57 4.09
C LYS A 666 51.04 -24.82 3.11
N ALA A 667 50.15 -25.78 3.40
CA ALA A 667 48.96 -26.07 2.59
C ALA A 667 47.78 -25.13 2.93
N LEU A 668 47.59 -24.82 4.21
CA LEU A 668 46.54 -23.91 4.71
C LEU A 668 46.77 -22.45 4.28
N GLU A 669 48.02 -21.99 4.22
CA GLU A 669 48.36 -20.64 3.72
C GLU A 669 47.93 -20.45 2.26
N LYS A 670 48.13 -21.48 1.41
CA LYS A 670 47.63 -21.46 0.01
C LYS A 670 46.10 -21.47 -0.08
N TYR A 671 45.41 -22.08 0.87
CA TYR A 671 43.94 -22.14 0.89
C TYR A 671 43.33 -20.82 1.38
N ALA A 672 43.91 -20.18 2.40
CA ALA A 672 43.46 -18.90 2.93
C ALA A 672 43.52 -17.77 1.88
N ILE A 673 44.62 -17.67 1.14
CA ILE A 673 44.78 -16.71 0.03
C ILE A 673 43.71 -16.92 -1.06
N ARG A 674 43.25 -18.16 -1.28
CA ARG A 674 42.20 -18.46 -2.26
C ARG A 674 40.80 -18.08 -1.78
N GLN A 675 40.50 -18.21 -0.49
CA GLN A 675 39.21 -17.81 0.08
C GLN A 675 39.03 -16.29 0.14
N GLU A 676 40.11 -15.56 0.40
CA GLU A 676 40.11 -14.09 0.45
C GLU A 676 39.79 -13.49 -0.93
N ARG A 677 40.43 -13.99 -2.00
CA ARG A 677 40.11 -13.60 -3.39
C ARG A 677 38.65 -13.87 -3.77
N LEU A 678 38.06 -14.96 -3.27
CA LEU A 678 36.66 -15.30 -3.55
C LEU A 678 35.69 -14.34 -2.85
N ARG A 679 36.03 -13.91 -1.62
CA ARG A 679 35.26 -12.91 -0.85
C ARG A 679 35.28 -11.55 -1.53
N GLU A 680 36.45 -11.09 -1.95
CA GLU A 680 36.61 -9.82 -2.67
C GLU A 680 35.79 -9.81 -3.97
N SER A 681 35.84 -10.89 -4.75
CA SER A 681 35.05 -11.04 -5.98
C SER A 681 33.53 -11.00 -5.71
N LYS A 682 33.06 -11.70 -4.67
CA LYS A 682 31.64 -11.70 -4.27
C LYS A 682 31.17 -10.33 -3.79
N GLN A 683 32.00 -9.60 -3.05
CA GLN A 683 31.68 -8.27 -2.54
C GLN A 683 31.63 -7.24 -3.68
N ALA A 684 32.53 -7.34 -4.66
CA ALA A 684 32.47 -6.53 -5.88
C ALA A 684 31.18 -6.78 -6.68
N ALA A 685 30.75 -8.04 -6.81
CA ALA A 685 29.50 -8.39 -7.51
C ALA A 685 28.25 -7.85 -6.79
N LEU A 686 28.19 -7.97 -5.46
CA LEU A 686 27.08 -7.43 -4.66
C LEU A 686 27.02 -5.90 -4.70
N SER A 687 28.17 -5.23 -4.67
CA SER A 687 28.23 -3.78 -4.82
C SER A 687 27.67 -3.33 -6.18
N ARG A 688 28.00 -4.07 -7.26
CA ARG A 688 27.48 -3.82 -8.61
C ARG A 688 25.97 -4.01 -8.72
N LEU A 689 25.41 -5.05 -8.09
CA LEU A 689 23.96 -5.31 -8.09
C LEU A 689 23.18 -4.29 -7.26
N ASN A 690 23.67 -3.91 -6.08
CA ASN A 690 23.05 -2.86 -5.27
C ASN A 690 23.08 -1.50 -5.99
N PHE A 691 24.17 -1.22 -6.70
CA PHE A 691 24.31 -0.05 -7.55
C PHE A 691 23.25 -0.03 -8.66
N LEU A 692 23.13 -1.10 -9.46
CA LEU A 692 22.12 -1.23 -10.50
C LEU A 692 20.68 -1.13 -9.95
N GLY A 693 20.42 -1.75 -8.79
CA GLY A 693 19.11 -1.68 -8.13
C GLY A 693 18.73 -0.27 -7.65
N SER A 694 19.71 0.53 -7.20
CA SER A 694 19.48 1.93 -6.82
C SER A 694 19.15 2.83 -8.01
N ILE A 695 19.75 2.54 -9.17
CA ILE A 695 19.48 3.23 -10.44
C ILE A 695 18.09 2.86 -10.95
N GLY A 696 17.77 1.57 -11.01
CA GLY A 696 16.46 1.07 -11.43
C GLY A 696 15.31 1.66 -10.63
N LYS A 697 15.47 1.82 -9.30
CA LYS A 697 14.45 2.46 -8.44
C LYS A 697 14.22 3.95 -8.75
N LYS A 698 15.27 4.71 -9.06
CA LYS A 698 15.15 6.14 -9.41
C LYS A 698 14.59 6.32 -10.82
N MET A 699 15.03 5.50 -11.77
CA MET A 699 14.53 5.51 -13.15
C MET A 699 13.05 5.10 -13.24
N GLY A 700 12.64 4.07 -12.51
CA GLY A 700 11.25 3.60 -12.49
C GLY A 700 10.25 4.59 -11.87
N ALA A 701 10.73 5.64 -11.18
CA ALA A 701 9.90 6.65 -10.53
C ALA A 701 9.73 7.94 -11.35
N THR A 702 10.34 8.03 -12.54
CA THR A 702 10.35 9.26 -13.35
C THR A 702 9.88 8.98 -14.77
N PHE A 703 8.90 9.76 -15.24
CA PHE A 703 8.37 9.68 -16.61
C PHE A 703 8.92 10.76 -17.55
N ASP A 704 9.80 11.64 -17.04
CA ASP A 704 10.43 12.70 -17.82
C ASP A 704 11.77 12.24 -18.43
N ILE A 705 11.88 12.30 -19.76
CA ILE A 705 13.04 11.79 -20.52
C ILE A 705 14.31 12.59 -20.17
N TYR A 706 14.20 13.90 -19.99
CA TYR A 706 15.32 14.74 -19.58
C TYR A 706 15.86 14.33 -18.21
N SER A 707 14.98 14.14 -17.24
CA SER A 707 15.34 13.67 -15.90
C SER A 707 15.93 12.26 -15.89
N ILE A 708 15.46 11.37 -16.77
CA ILE A 708 16.06 10.05 -16.99
C ILE A 708 17.50 10.22 -17.49
N GLY A 709 17.72 11.04 -18.52
CA GLY A 709 19.04 11.28 -19.08
C GLY A 709 20.01 11.92 -18.10
N ARG A 710 19.54 12.91 -17.33
CA ARG A 710 20.31 13.53 -16.24
C ARG A 710 20.69 12.54 -15.16
N THR A 711 19.76 11.66 -14.79
CA THR A 711 20.02 10.61 -13.81
C THR A 711 21.13 9.69 -14.30
N VAL A 712 21.05 9.21 -15.54
CA VAL A 712 22.09 8.34 -16.14
C VAL A 712 23.43 9.04 -16.18
N PHE A 713 23.45 10.28 -16.66
CA PHE A 713 24.66 11.07 -16.74
C PHE A 713 25.32 11.27 -15.37
N SER A 714 24.54 11.58 -14.33
CA SER A 714 25.07 11.72 -12.97
C SER A 714 25.75 10.44 -12.45
N TYR A 715 25.35 9.27 -12.95
CA TYR A 715 26.00 8.00 -12.65
C TYR A 715 27.22 7.77 -13.51
N TYR A 716 27.11 8.02 -14.82
CA TYR A 716 28.22 7.91 -15.76
C TYR A 716 29.39 8.82 -15.36
N LYS A 717 29.11 10.06 -14.94
CA LYS A 717 30.07 11.05 -14.41
C LYS A 717 30.86 10.56 -13.19
N LYS A 718 30.35 9.59 -12.42
CA LYS A 718 31.11 9.01 -11.28
C LYS A 718 32.15 7.98 -11.72
N SER A 719 31.93 7.35 -12.87
CA SER A 719 32.85 6.35 -13.45
C SER A 719 33.85 6.94 -14.44
N THR A 720 33.57 8.11 -15.01
CA THR A 720 34.43 8.76 -16.01
C THR A 720 34.66 10.24 -15.71
N LYS A 721 35.85 10.77 -16.01
CA LYS A 721 36.15 12.21 -15.88
C LYS A 721 35.39 12.99 -16.95
N GLU A 722 34.51 13.92 -16.55
CA GLU A 722 33.83 14.97 -17.35
C GLU A 722 33.75 14.77 -18.86
N THR A 723 33.24 13.62 -19.28
CA THR A 723 33.10 13.25 -20.69
C THR A 723 31.77 13.72 -21.24
N PRO A 724 31.73 14.38 -22.42
CA PRO A 724 30.50 14.68 -23.10
C PRO A 724 29.62 13.44 -23.27
N PHE A 725 28.32 13.61 -23.03
CA PHE A 725 27.34 12.53 -22.95
C PHE A 725 25.99 13.02 -23.48
N GLY A 726 25.31 12.23 -24.30
CA GLY A 726 24.00 12.56 -24.83
C GLY A 726 23.06 11.37 -24.87
N ILE A 727 21.77 11.64 -24.70
CA ILE A 727 20.71 10.67 -24.98
C ILE A 727 19.83 11.23 -26.08
N ALA A 728 19.73 10.47 -27.17
CA ALA A 728 18.81 10.74 -28.24
C ALA A 728 17.69 9.70 -28.25
N VAL A 729 16.46 10.16 -28.47
CA VAL A 729 15.26 9.31 -28.46
C VAL A 729 14.51 9.48 -29.77
N LYS A 730 13.92 8.40 -30.25
CA LYS A 730 13.04 8.38 -31.41
C LYS A 730 11.67 8.94 -31.03
N ASP A 731 11.25 9.97 -31.74
CA ASP A 731 9.90 10.51 -31.64
C ASP A 731 8.90 9.56 -32.30
N ILE A 732 7.81 9.25 -31.59
CA ILE A 732 6.83 8.24 -32.02
C ILE A 732 6.04 8.72 -33.25
N ASP A 733 5.73 10.01 -33.36
CA ASP A 733 4.83 10.53 -34.40
C ASP A 733 5.58 10.80 -35.71
N THR A 734 6.78 11.35 -35.58
CA THR A 734 7.58 11.80 -36.73
C THR A 734 8.64 10.78 -37.15
N GLY A 735 8.97 9.82 -36.27
CA GLY A 735 10.04 8.86 -36.47
C GLY A 735 11.44 9.48 -36.41
N GLU A 736 11.55 10.79 -36.17
CA GLU A 736 12.82 11.50 -36.08
C GLU A 736 13.55 11.14 -34.80
N ILE A 737 14.88 11.20 -34.82
CA ILE A 737 15.68 11.00 -33.60
C ILE A 737 16.33 12.31 -33.21
N LYS A 738 16.12 12.72 -31.96
CA LYS A 738 16.57 14.02 -31.45
C LYS A 738 17.22 13.83 -30.08
N TYR A 739 18.15 14.71 -29.74
CA TYR A 739 18.70 14.72 -28.39
C TYR A 739 17.66 15.26 -27.41
N GLU A 740 17.37 14.47 -26.38
CA GLU A 740 16.51 14.84 -25.24
C GLU A 740 17.35 15.21 -24.01
N TYR A 741 18.64 14.84 -24.01
CA TYR A 741 19.60 15.22 -22.98
C TYR A 741 21.00 15.34 -23.57
N ILE A 742 21.73 16.41 -23.24
CA ILE A 742 23.14 16.58 -23.62
C ILE A 742 23.92 17.15 -22.42
N TYR A 743 25.09 16.61 -22.17
CA TYR A 743 26.17 17.22 -21.40
C TYR A 743 27.36 17.44 -22.34
N THR A 744 27.80 18.68 -22.48
CA THR A 744 28.86 19.05 -23.47
C THR A 744 30.28 18.90 -22.93
N GLY A 745 30.46 18.39 -21.72
CA GLY A 745 31.71 18.47 -20.97
C GLY A 745 31.73 19.60 -19.94
N GLU A 746 31.00 20.68 -20.19
CA GLU A 746 30.98 21.89 -19.35
C GLU A 746 29.59 22.21 -18.78
N ARG A 747 28.53 21.97 -19.55
CA ARG A 747 27.14 22.29 -19.17
C ARG A 747 26.15 21.21 -19.59
N GLU A 748 25.04 21.13 -18.86
CA GLU A 748 23.87 20.31 -19.18
C GLU A 748 22.88 21.12 -20.05
N LEU A 749 22.27 20.48 -21.04
CA LEU A 749 21.28 21.07 -21.95
C LEU A 749 20.05 20.13 -22.10
N PRO A 750 18.82 20.67 -22.13
CA PRO A 750 17.58 19.90 -22.20
C PRO A 750 17.23 19.31 -23.57
N GLY A 751 18.21 19.15 -24.44
CA GLY A 751 18.05 18.63 -25.79
C GLY A 751 18.48 19.60 -26.88
N ARG A 752 18.51 19.12 -28.12
CA ARG A 752 18.90 19.89 -29.32
C ARG A 752 17.95 19.57 -30.46
N GLU A 753 17.40 20.60 -31.09
CA GLU A 753 16.60 20.44 -32.31
C GLU A 753 17.47 19.95 -33.47
N GLY A 754 16.92 19.07 -34.29
CA GLY A 754 17.60 18.47 -35.44
C GLY A 754 17.45 16.96 -35.48
N ASN A 755 17.18 16.41 -36.67
CA ASN A 755 17.00 14.99 -36.86
C ASN A 755 18.34 14.28 -37.10
N LEU A 756 18.76 13.49 -36.13
CA LEU A 756 20.01 12.73 -36.11
C LEU A 756 20.04 11.62 -37.17
N LEU A 757 18.89 11.21 -37.74
CA LEU A 757 18.83 10.27 -38.86
C LEU A 757 19.54 10.76 -40.13
N LYS A 758 19.90 12.05 -40.21
CA LYS A 758 20.74 12.59 -41.28
C LYS A 758 22.17 12.04 -41.25
N SER A 759 22.63 11.55 -40.10
CA SER A 759 23.93 10.88 -39.93
C SER A 759 23.87 9.43 -40.42
N GLY A 760 24.85 9.02 -41.23
CA GLY A 760 25.11 7.63 -41.62
C GLY A 760 25.36 6.72 -40.41
N ILE A 761 26.18 7.15 -39.46
CA ILE A 761 26.45 6.41 -38.20
C ILE A 761 25.15 6.11 -37.44
N VAL A 762 24.28 7.10 -37.27
CA VAL A 762 23.03 6.91 -36.50
C VAL A 762 22.11 5.91 -37.19
N ARG A 763 21.98 5.99 -38.52
CA ARG A 763 21.22 5.01 -39.31
C ARG A 763 21.80 3.61 -39.20
N GLU A 764 23.12 3.49 -39.22
CA GLU A 764 23.83 2.21 -39.07
C GLU A 764 23.55 1.58 -37.70
N VAL A 765 23.61 2.35 -36.61
CA VAL A 765 23.29 1.88 -35.24
C VAL A 765 21.84 1.42 -35.11
N ILE A 766 20.89 2.14 -35.73
CA ILE A 766 19.46 1.79 -35.65
C ILE A 766 19.16 0.52 -36.44
N ASN A 767 19.73 0.39 -37.64
CA ASN A 767 19.47 -0.74 -38.53
C ASN A 767 20.14 -2.03 -38.04
N THR A 768 21.38 -1.93 -37.56
CA THR A 768 22.13 -3.09 -37.04
C THR A 768 21.71 -3.42 -35.61
N GLY A 769 21.34 -2.41 -34.82
CA GLY A 769 21.18 -2.53 -33.39
C GLY A 769 22.50 -2.76 -32.66
N GLU A 770 23.66 -2.63 -33.29
CA GLU A 770 24.94 -2.86 -32.64
C GLU A 770 25.63 -1.53 -32.27
N PRO A 771 26.41 -1.49 -31.17
CA PRO A 771 27.15 -0.29 -30.81
C PRO A 771 28.27 -0.01 -31.81
N ILE A 772 28.42 1.25 -32.22
CA ILE A 772 29.53 1.71 -33.05
C ILE A 772 30.52 2.47 -32.19
N ILE A 773 31.79 2.10 -32.32
CA ILE A 773 32.91 2.73 -31.61
C ILE A 773 33.86 3.30 -32.65
N LEU A 774 34.15 4.61 -32.55
CA LEU A 774 35.17 5.28 -33.35
C LEU A 774 36.42 5.51 -32.49
N ARG A 775 37.57 5.00 -32.93
CA ARG A 775 38.86 5.08 -32.24
C ARG A 775 39.86 5.93 -33.02
N GLY A 776 40.22 7.09 -32.48
CA GLY A 776 41.29 7.91 -33.03
C GLY A 776 40.86 8.78 -34.22
N ARG A 777 41.80 9.63 -34.64
CA ARG A 777 41.55 10.78 -35.51
C ARG A 777 41.23 10.42 -36.96
N GLU A 778 41.79 9.32 -37.48
CA GLU A 778 41.54 8.87 -38.87
C GLU A 778 40.07 8.47 -39.07
N GLU A 779 39.51 7.62 -38.20
CA GLU A 779 38.10 7.21 -38.26
C GLU A 779 37.13 8.40 -38.11
N HIS A 780 37.50 9.41 -37.33
CA HIS A 780 36.70 10.64 -37.20
C HIS A 780 36.81 11.54 -38.45
N LEU A 781 37.94 11.56 -39.15
CA LEU A 781 38.11 12.29 -40.40
C LEU A 781 37.29 11.64 -41.53
N GLU A 782 37.26 10.31 -41.60
CA GLU A 782 36.45 9.57 -42.58
C GLU A 782 34.94 9.78 -42.39
N ARG A 783 34.50 10.06 -41.15
CA ARG A 783 33.09 10.26 -40.78
C ARG A 783 32.75 11.71 -40.43
N GLN A 784 33.52 12.67 -40.94
CA GLN A 784 33.41 14.08 -40.52
C GLN A 784 32.02 14.70 -40.77
N GLU A 785 31.33 14.35 -41.87
CA GLU A 785 29.97 14.81 -42.16
C GLU A 785 28.94 14.27 -41.17
N ASP A 786 29.09 13.01 -40.75
CA ASP A 786 28.21 12.38 -39.77
C ASP A 786 28.37 13.00 -38.37
N LEU A 787 29.59 13.38 -38.01
CA LEU A 787 29.94 14.00 -36.74
C LEU A 787 29.47 15.46 -36.63
N GLN A 788 29.29 16.17 -37.76
CA GLN A 788 28.69 17.52 -37.72
C GLN A 788 27.21 17.48 -37.27
N VAL A 789 26.52 16.37 -37.53
CA VAL A 789 25.12 16.17 -37.15
C VAL A 789 25.00 15.66 -35.71
N THR A 790 25.89 14.76 -35.30
CA THR A 790 25.81 14.05 -34.01
C THR A 790 26.68 14.63 -32.90
N GLY A 791 27.61 15.52 -33.22
CA GLY A 791 28.58 16.04 -32.25
C GLY A 791 27.92 16.72 -31.05
N ILE A 792 28.37 16.35 -29.85
CA ILE A 792 27.91 16.92 -28.57
C ILE A 792 29.00 17.67 -27.80
N SER A 793 30.27 17.45 -28.13
CA SER A 793 31.42 18.17 -27.58
C SER A 793 31.66 19.50 -28.30
N ALA A 794 32.18 20.49 -27.57
CA ALA A 794 32.64 21.77 -28.11
C ALA A 794 34.14 21.79 -28.49
N GLY A 795 34.88 20.70 -28.20
CA GLY A 795 36.34 20.61 -28.38
C GLY A 795 36.79 19.39 -29.18
N GLU A 796 38.11 19.16 -29.28
CA GLU A 796 38.68 18.05 -30.05
C GLU A 796 38.24 16.69 -29.49
N VAL A 797 37.67 15.83 -30.34
CA VAL A 797 37.18 14.48 -30.00
C VAL A 797 38.16 13.44 -30.54
N ALA A 798 38.64 12.56 -29.66
CA ALA A 798 39.59 11.49 -30.00
C ALA A 798 38.95 10.09 -30.02
N SER A 799 37.77 9.94 -29.41
CA SER A 799 36.99 8.70 -29.39
C SER A 799 35.51 8.99 -29.26
N SER A 800 34.66 8.23 -29.94
CA SER A 800 33.19 8.34 -29.84
C SER A 800 32.54 6.97 -29.74
N LEU A 801 31.49 6.85 -28.93
CA LEU A 801 30.68 5.65 -28.76
C LEU A 801 29.21 5.99 -29.02
N TYR A 802 28.60 5.26 -29.94
CA TYR A 802 27.17 5.31 -30.25
C TYR A 802 26.55 3.99 -29.83
N TYR A 803 25.79 4.02 -28.74
CA TYR A 803 25.26 2.82 -28.12
C TYR A 803 23.72 2.77 -28.28
N PRO A 804 23.15 1.74 -28.92
CA PRO A 804 21.71 1.64 -29.15
C PRO A 804 20.95 1.36 -27.86
N ILE A 805 19.91 2.16 -27.58
CA ILE A 805 19.01 1.94 -26.47
C ILE A 805 17.83 1.11 -26.96
N LYS A 806 17.76 -0.16 -26.54
CA LYS A 806 16.77 -1.13 -27.02
C LYS A 806 15.72 -1.48 -25.97
N PHE A 807 14.51 -1.77 -26.43
CA PHE A 807 13.48 -2.45 -25.65
C PHE A 807 12.79 -3.50 -26.53
N SER A 808 12.72 -4.75 -26.08
CA SER A 808 12.10 -5.86 -26.82
C SER A 808 12.56 -6.01 -28.28
N GLY A 809 13.84 -5.71 -28.56
CA GLY A 809 14.43 -5.79 -29.90
C GLY A 809 14.29 -4.52 -30.75
N GLU A 810 13.45 -3.56 -30.36
CA GLU A 810 13.33 -2.27 -31.04
C GLU A 810 14.34 -1.26 -30.49
N VAL A 811 15.01 -0.51 -31.39
CA VAL A 811 15.88 0.62 -31.02
C VAL A 811 15.01 1.85 -30.76
N LEU A 812 14.89 2.25 -29.50
CA LEU A 812 14.12 3.42 -29.07
C LEU A 812 14.90 4.73 -29.16
N GLY A 813 16.23 4.63 -29.27
CA GLY A 813 17.12 5.76 -29.26
C GLY A 813 18.57 5.32 -29.18
N LEU A 814 19.48 6.26 -28.89
CA LEU A 814 20.89 5.98 -28.72
C LEU A 814 21.50 6.85 -27.63
N MET A 815 22.50 6.29 -26.97
CA MET A 815 23.36 6.98 -26.04
C MET A 815 24.67 7.30 -26.76
N VAL A 816 25.09 8.56 -26.70
CA VAL A 816 26.31 9.06 -27.34
C VAL A 816 27.29 9.49 -26.28
N VAL A 817 28.53 9.02 -26.38
CA VAL A 817 29.62 9.37 -25.47
C VAL A 817 30.82 9.79 -26.30
N GLU A 818 31.41 10.93 -25.99
CA GLU A 818 32.61 11.44 -26.65
C GLU A 818 33.75 11.63 -25.63
N GLY A 819 34.99 11.46 -26.10
CA GLY A 819 36.17 11.48 -25.26
C GLY A 819 37.37 12.15 -25.91
N LYS A 820 38.25 12.75 -25.09
CA LYS A 820 39.50 13.39 -25.51
C LYS A 820 40.70 12.42 -25.55
N SER A 821 40.53 11.17 -25.12
CA SER A 821 41.57 10.13 -25.11
C SER A 821 41.11 8.90 -25.89
N ARG A 822 42.04 8.19 -26.53
CA ARG A 822 41.77 6.91 -27.22
C ARG A 822 41.36 5.80 -26.25
N ASP A 823 41.78 5.87 -24.99
CA ASP A 823 41.61 4.81 -23.98
C ASP A 823 40.27 4.92 -23.21
N LEU A 824 39.46 5.94 -23.50
CA LEU A 824 38.25 6.26 -22.76
C LEU A 824 37.21 5.14 -22.80
N ILE A 825 37.29 4.29 -23.82
CA ILE A 825 36.40 3.15 -24.06
C ILE A 825 37.00 1.84 -23.53
N GLU A 826 38.30 1.79 -23.21
CA GLU A 826 38.97 0.59 -22.68
C GLU A 826 38.74 0.40 -21.17
N GLY A 827 38.48 1.50 -20.44
CA GLY A 827 38.14 1.45 -19.01
C GLY A 827 36.67 1.16 -18.69
N VAL A 828 35.78 1.18 -19.70
CA VAL A 828 34.34 0.95 -19.51
C VAL A 828 34.04 -0.53 -19.72
N SER A 829 33.73 -1.25 -18.64
CA SER A 829 33.28 -2.64 -18.72
C SER A 829 31.97 -2.74 -19.51
N MET A 830 32.03 -3.27 -20.74
CA MET A 830 30.89 -3.42 -21.65
C MET A 830 29.67 -4.05 -20.95
N GLY A 831 29.84 -5.13 -20.18
CA GLY A 831 28.72 -5.75 -19.45
C GLY A 831 28.03 -4.87 -18.41
N GLY A 832 28.72 -3.86 -17.85
CA GLY A 832 28.12 -2.84 -17.00
C GLY A 832 27.32 -1.80 -17.79
N MET A 833 27.80 -1.46 -18.99
CA MET A 833 27.14 -0.54 -19.91
C MET A 833 25.87 -1.17 -20.50
N ASP A 834 25.92 -2.44 -20.90
CA ASP A 834 24.77 -3.20 -21.42
C ASP A 834 23.61 -3.20 -20.41
N SER A 835 23.94 -3.38 -19.12
CA SER A 835 22.95 -3.36 -18.03
C SER A 835 22.32 -1.98 -17.85
N LEU A 836 23.12 -0.90 -17.93
CA LEU A 836 22.63 0.48 -17.82
C LEU A 836 21.75 0.86 -19.02
N VAL A 837 22.17 0.48 -20.23
CA VAL A 837 21.43 0.75 -21.47
C VAL A 837 20.13 -0.06 -21.53
N SER A 838 20.12 -1.29 -21.01
CA SER A 838 18.89 -2.09 -20.91
C SER A 838 17.88 -1.46 -19.95
N MET A 839 18.32 -0.97 -18.78
CA MET A 839 17.45 -0.25 -17.85
C MET A 839 16.94 1.08 -18.44
N LEU A 840 17.81 1.78 -19.17
CA LEU A 840 17.43 2.95 -19.95
C LEU A 840 16.33 2.64 -20.96
N GLY A 841 16.44 1.53 -21.69
CA GLY A 841 15.41 1.08 -22.63
C GLY A 841 14.06 0.86 -21.97
N ILE A 842 14.04 0.23 -20.79
CA ILE A 842 12.81 0.06 -19.98
C ILE A 842 12.22 1.41 -19.57
N ALA A 843 13.06 2.32 -19.05
CA ALA A 843 12.63 3.63 -18.57
C ALA A 843 12.09 4.52 -19.70
N LEU A 844 12.78 4.55 -20.84
CA LEU A 844 12.36 5.28 -22.04
C LEU A 844 11.05 4.71 -22.59
N ASN A 845 10.92 3.38 -22.71
CA ASN A 845 9.68 2.75 -23.15
C ASN A 845 8.48 3.14 -22.26
N ASN A 846 8.67 3.14 -20.94
CA ASN A 846 7.61 3.52 -20.01
C ASN A 846 7.22 5.00 -20.14
N SER A 847 8.21 5.89 -20.31
CA SER A 847 7.97 7.32 -20.55
C SER A 847 7.23 7.56 -21.88
N LEU A 848 7.65 6.89 -22.96
CA LEU A 848 7.03 6.97 -24.27
C LEU A 848 5.56 6.48 -24.25
N LYS A 849 5.28 5.34 -23.60
CA LYS A 849 3.92 4.83 -23.42
C LYS A 849 3.03 5.74 -22.58
N ALA A 850 3.58 6.36 -21.54
CA ALA A 850 2.82 7.31 -20.72
C ALA A 850 2.37 8.53 -21.53
N LYS A 851 3.26 9.10 -22.36
CA LYS A 851 2.92 10.19 -23.29
C LYS A 851 1.86 9.79 -24.31
N GLU A 852 1.92 8.57 -24.84
CA GLU A 852 0.92 8.05 -25.78
C GLU A 852 -0.46 7.93 -25.14
N LEU A 853 -0.52 7.37 -23.93
CA LEU A 853 -1.77 7.21 -23.17
C LEU A 853 -2.41 8.55 -22.82
N GLU A 854 -1.62 9.53 -22.38
CA GLU A 854 -2.10 10.88 -22.09
C GLU A 854 -2.69 11.55 -23.34
N ARG A 855 -2.01 11.45 -24.49
CA ARG A 855 -2.51 11.97 -25.76
C ARG A 855 -3.78 11.25 -26.22
N ALA A 856 -3.86 9.93 -26.05
CA ALA A 856 -5.06 9.15 -26.36
C ALA A 856 -6.25 9.60 -25.49
N LYS A 857 -6.01 9.81 -24.19
CA LYS A 857 -7.00 10.35 -23.24
C LYS A 857 -7.47 11.74 -23.67
N THR A 858 -6.57 12.65 -24.01
CA THR A 858 -6.94 14.01 -24.48
C THR A 858 -7.73 13.96 -25.79
N ARG A 859 -7.38 13.07 -26.72
CA ARG A 859 -8.16 12.89 -27.97
C ARG A 859 -9.56 12.33 -27.70
N PHE A 860 -9.69 11.41 -26.75
CA PHE A 860 -10.97 10.85 -26.32
C PHE A 860 -11.85 11.92 -25.64
N GLU A 861 -11.27 12.69 -24.72
CA GLU A 861 -11.95 13.82 -24.05
C GLU A 861 -12.43 14.87 -25.06
N LYS A 862 -11.61 15.21 -26.06
CA LYS A 862 -11.97 16.17 -27.12
C LYS A 862 -13.10 15.67 -28.03
N ARG A 863 -13.21 14.35 -28.30
CA ARG A 863 -14.33 13.77 -29.07
C ARG A 863 -15.65 13.76 -28.29
N SER A 864 -15.60 13.85 -26.96
CA SER A 864 -16.77 13.79 -26.08
C SER A 864 -17.46 15.14 -25.81
N LEU A 865 -17.11 16.22 -26.52
CA LEU A 865 -17.62 17.59 -26.28
C LEU A 865 -18.68 18.07 -27.30
N THR A 866 -19.09 17.22 -28.23
CA THR A 866 -20.09 17.57 -29.26
C THR A 866 -21.18 16.53 -29.24
N ASP A 867 -22.43 16.95 -29.32
CA ASP A 867 -23.57 16.05 -29.50
C ASP A 867 -23.51 15.43 -30.90
N GLU A 868 -23.48 14.11 -30.99
CA GLU A 868 -23.24 13.39 -32.26
C GLU A 868 -24.35 13.62 -33.29
N LEU A 869 -25.58 13.84 -32.83
CA LEU A 869 -26.76 14.01 -33.68
C LEU A 869 -26.87 15.43 -34.24
N THR A 870 -26.82 16.43 -33.37
CA THR A 870 -27.05 17.86 -33.70
C THR A 870 -25.77 18.62 -34.05
N ARG A 871 -24.60 18.03 -33.76
CA ARG A 871 -23.28 18.66 -33.90
C ARG A 871 -23.09 19.95 -33.11
N LEU A 872 -24.02 20.29 -32.22
CA LEU A 872 -23.87 21.38 -31.26
C LEU A 872 -23.01 20.90 -30.08
N PRO A 873 -22.40 21.82 -29.31
CA PRO A 873 -21.85 21.50 -27.99
C PRO A 873 -22.86 20.69 -27.18
N ASN A 874 -22.44 19.58 -26.57
CA ASN A 874 -23.30 18.90 -25.59
C ASN A 874 -23.36 19.71 -24.29
N ARG A 875 -24.24 19.34 -23.36
CA ARG A 875 -24.42 20.03 -22.07
C ARG A 875 -23.09 20.39 -21.41
N ARG A 876 -22.18 19.42 -21.25
CA ARG A 876 -20.87 19.64 -20.63
C ARG A 876 -20.04 20.70 -21.39
N ALA A 877 -19.95 20.57 -22.71
CA ALA A 877 -19.18 21.48 -23.55
C ALA A 877 -19.77 22.90 -23.60
N PHE A 878 -21.09 23.04 -23.52
CA PHE A 878 -21.74 24.35 -23.37
C PHE A 878 -21.27 25.04 -22.08
N TYR A 879 -21.34 24.34 -20.93
CA TYR A 879 -20.86 24.87 -19.65
C TYR A 879 -19.38 25.28 -19.73
N GLU A 880 -18.51 24.41 -20.25
CA GLU A 880 -17.07 24.68 -20.36
C GLU A 880 -16.78 25.90 -21.26
N LYS A 881 -17.50 26.05 -22.38
CA LYS A 881 -17.30 27.17 -23.32
C LYS A 881 -17.93 28.48 -22.85
N PHE A 882 -19.01 28.43 -22.09
CA PHE A 882 -19.71 29.62 -21.61
C PHE A 882 -19.17 30.13 -20.27
N LEU A 883 -18.51 29.28 -19.47
CA LEU A 883 -17.92 29.66 -18.18
C LEU A 883 -16.94 30.84 -18.26
N PRO A 884 -16.03 30.94 -19.26
CA PRO A 884 -15.18 32.13 -19.39
C PRO A 884 -15.94 33.42 -19.72
N GLN A 885 -17.15 33.33 -20.29
CA GLN A 885 -18.01 34.50 -20.49
C GLN A 885 -18.73 34.89 -19.19
N TRP A 886 -19.19 33.90 -18.44
CA TRP A 886 -19.69 34.06 -17.06
C TRP A 886 -18.69 34.81 -16.18
N GLU A 887 -17.46 34.30 -16.07
CA GLU A 887 -16.42 34.90 -15.22
C GLU A 887 -16.10 36.33 -15.63
N ARG A 888 -15.94 36.59 -16.93
CA ARG A 888 -15.68 37.95 -17.46
C ARG A 888 -16.85 38.91 -17.20
N ALA A 889 -18.08 38.43 -17.28
CA ALA A 889 -19.26 39.26 -17.02
C ALA A 889 -19.44 39.56 -15.53
N THR A 890 -19.14 38.60 -14.65
CA THR A 890 -19.06 38.81 -13.19
C THR A 890 -17.99 39.85 -12.84
N GLU A 891 -16.79 39.73 -13.43
CA GLU A 891 -15.69 40.69 -13.20
C GLU A 891 -16.04 42.09 -13.70
N LYS A 892 -16.59 42.21 -14.92
CA LYS A 892 -16.93 43.49 -15.55
C LYS A 892 -18.31 44.04 -15.16
N LYS A 893 -19.05 43.34 -14.29
CA LYS A 893 -20.44 43.66 -13.91
C LYS A 893 -21.34 43.91 -15.12
N ARG A 894 -21.24 43.05 -16.13
CA ARG A 894 -22.05 43.14 -17.36
C ARG A 894 -23.16 42.10 -17.32
N PRO A 895 -24.36 42.42 -17.84
CA PRO A 895 -25.44 41.46 -17.90
C PRO A 895 -25.12 40.32 -18.88
N LEU A 896 -25.60 39.13 -18.56
CA LEU A 896 -25.60 37.97 -19.45
C LEU A 896 -27.02 37.52 -19.74
N GLY A 897 -27.20 36.83 -20.85
CA GLY A 897 -28.45 36.21 -21.24
C GLY A 897 -28.34 34.70 -21.32
N ILE A 898 -29.37 34.00 -20.85
CA ILE A 898 -29.58 32.57 -21.09
C ILE A 898 -30.93 32.39 -21.77
N VAL A 899 -30.99 31.47 -22.72
CA VAL A 899 -32.23 30.93 -23.25
C VAL A 899 -32.25 29.41 -23.08
N ILE A 900 -33.39 28.88 -22.65
CA ILE A 900 -33.69 27.44 -22.63
C ILE A 900 -34.84 27.20 -23.60
N ILE A 901 -34.66 26.24 -24.49
CA ILE A 901 -35.55 25.97 -25.62
C ILE A 901 -35.95 24.50 -25.55
N ASP A 902 -37.24 24.22 -25.64
CA ASP A 902 -37.80 22.87 -25.67
C ASP A 902 -38.78 22.73 -26.83
N LEU A 903 -38.71 21.58 -27.52
CA LEU A 903 -39.62 21.25 -28.61
C LEU A 903 -40.94 20.73 -28.03
N ASP A 904 -42.02 21.47 -28.24
CA ASP A 904 -43.33 21.08 -27.75
C ASP A 904 -43.79 19.78 -28.41
N TYR A 905 -44.27 18.84 -27.58
CA TYR A 905 -44.84 17.57 -28.04
C TYR A 905 -43.88 16.69 -28.87
N PHE A 906 -42.56 16.87 -28.77
CA PHE A 906 -41.58 16.10 -29.56
C PHE A 906 -41.72 14.57 -29.41
N LYS A 907 -42.16 14.10 -28.24
CA LYS A 907 -42.47 12.67 -28.04
C LYS A 907 -43.53 12.18 -29.05
N GLN A 908 -44.57 12.97 -29.32
CA GLN A 908 -45.61 12.60 -30.30
C GLN A 908 -45.06 12.55 -31.73
N VAL A 909 -44.08 13.39 -32.08
CA VAL A 909 -43.37 13.31 -33.37
C VAL A 909 -42.67 11.95 -33.49
N ASN A 910 -41.95 11.53 -32.45
CA ASN A 910 -41.29 10.22 -32.43
C ASN A 910 -42.28 9.07 -32.47
N ASP A 911 -43.38 9.17 -31.72
CA ASP A 911 -44.39 8.12 -31.61
C ASP A 911 -45.18 7.97 -32.94
N SER A 912 -45.40 9.06 -33.68
CA SER A 912 -46.21 9.05 -34.92
C SER A 912 -45.39 8.79 -36.19
N PHE A 913 -44.14 9.27 -36.24
CA PHE A 913 -43.32 9.23 -37.46
C PHE A 913 -41.98 8.48 -37.29
N GLY A 914 -41.72 7.97 -36.09
CA GLY A 914 -40.50 7.22 -35.75
C GLY A 914 -39.30 8.12 -35.41
N HIS A 915 -38.36 7.55 -34.67
CA HIS A 915 -37.15 8.27 -34.20
C HIS A 915 -36.29 8.86 -35.31
N LEU A 916 -36.28 8.27 -36.52
CA LEU A 916 -35.51 8.80 -37.65
C LEU A 916 -36.02 10.18 -38.10
N GLU A 917 -37.33 10.41 -38.00
CA GLU A 917 -37.92 11.70 -38.32
C GLU A 917 -37.68 12.71 -37.20
N GLY A 918 -37.79 12.28 -35.94
CA GLY A 918 -37.40 13.09 -34.78
C GLY A 918 -35.93 13.55 -34.86
N ASP A 919 -35.03 12.67 -35.28
CA ASP A 919 -33.61 12.98 -35.51
C ASP A 919 -33.42 14.05 -36.60
N ARG A 920 -34.23 14.03 -37.67
CA ARG A 920 -34.21 15.06 -38.71
C ARG A 920 -34.71 16.40 -38.17
N VAL A 921 -35.78 16.40 -37.38
CA VAL A 921 -36.31 17.60 -36.72
C VAL A 921 -35.25 18.23 -35.82
N LEU A 922 -34.60 17.45 -34.96
CA LEU A 922 -33.52 17.93 -34.07
C LEU A 922 -32.33 18.51 -34.86
N LYS A 923 -31.95 17.89 -35.99
CA LYS A 923 -30.91 18.42 -36.88
C LYS A 923 -31.32 19.75 -37.50
N ARG A 924 -32.56 19.90 -37.97
CA ARG A 924 -33.06 21.16 -38.55
C ARG A 924 -33.11 22.29 -37.51
N ILE A 925 -33.61 22.01 -36.30
CA ILE A 925 -33.56 22.98 -35.19
C ILE A 925 -32.12 23.38 -34.90
N SER A 926 -31.19 22.43 -34.81
CA SER A 926 -29.79 22.75 -34.53
C SER A 926 -29.15 23.64 -35.59
N ALA A 927 -29.56 23.53 -36.86
CA ALA A 927 -29.12 24.41 -37.94
C ALA A 927 -29.67 25.83 -37.79
N ILE A 928 -30.94 25.97 -37.38
CA ILE A 928 -31.53 27.29 -37.04
C ILE A 928 -30.73 27.93 -35.91
N LEU A 929 -30.52 27.23 -34.79
CA LEU A 929 -29.80 27.76 -33.63
C LEU A 929 -28.38 28.20 -33.99
N ARG A 930 -27.66 27.38 -34.79
CA ARG A 930 -26.31 27.70 -35.26
C ARG A 930 -26.25 29.00 -36.07
N SER A 931 -27.30 29.35 -36.80
CA SER A 931 -27.35 30.61 -37.58
C SER A 931 -27.35 31.88 -36.71
N TYR A 932 -27.63 31.74 -35.41
CA TYR A 932 -27.61 32.82 -34.43
C TYR A 932 -26.33 32.84 -33.58
N GLU A 933 -25.39 31.91 -33.79
CA GLU A 933 -24.10 31.94 -33.11
C GLU A 933 -23.24 33.10 -33.62
N ARG A 934 -22.67 33.88 -32.70
CA ARG A 934 -21.77 35.00 -32.99
C ARG A 934 -20.56 34.98 -32.08
N TYR A 935 -19.43 35.49 -32.58
CA TYR A 935 -18.16 35.59 -31.86
C TYR A 935 -17.78 37.07 -31.64
N GLY A 936 -17.09 37.36 -30.53
CA GLY A 936 -16.67 38.72 -30.15
C GLY A 936 -17.38 39.26 -28.91
N ASP A 937 -17.40 40.59 -28.75
CA ASP A 937 -18.00 41.26 -27.58
C ASP A 937 -19.52 41.02 -27.48
N ARG A 938 -20.18 40.90 -28.62
CA ARG A 938 -21.56 40.42 -28.75
C ARG A 938 -21.53 38.97 -29.24
N SER A 939 -21.63 38.01 -28.32
CA SER A 939 -21.50 36.59 -28.64
C SER A 939 -22.73 35.79 -28.22
N GLY A 940 -23.01 34.75 -29.00
CA GLY A 940 -24.09 33.79 -28.79
C GLY A 940 -23.55 32.39 -29.04
N LEU A 941 -23.78 31.47 -28.11
CA LEU A 941 -23.35 30.08 -28.17
C LEU A 941 -24.55 29.18 -27.87
N PHE A 942 -24.77 28.14 -28.68
CA PHE A 942 -25.82 27.15 -28.42
C PHE A 942 -25.25 25.80 -28.03
N GLY A 943 -26.06 24.98 -27.36
CA GLY A 943 -25.74 23.60 -27.03
C GLY A 943 -27.00 22.75 -26.87
N ARG A 944 -26.86 21.42 -26.99
CA ARG A 944 -27.94 20.48 -26.67
C ARG A 944 -27.90 20.17 -25.17
N TYR A 945 -28.97 20.52 -24.47
CA TYR A 945 -29.05 20.41 -23.02
C TYR A 945 -29.42 18.99 -22.57
N GLY A 946 -30.29 18.31 -23.32
CA GLY A 946 -30.63 16.90 -23.17
C GLY A 946 -31.92 16.55 -23.92
N GLY A 947 -32.04 15.34 -24.47
CA GLY A 947 -33.26 14.95 -25.21
C GLY A 947 -33.59 15.92 -26.35
N ASP A 948 -34.72 16.60 -26.22
CA ASP A 948 -35.29 17.63 -27.09
C ASP A 948 -35.07 19.07 -26.59
N GLU A 949 -34.26 19.25 -25.54
CA GLU A 949 -33.94 20.55 -24.95
C GLU A 949 -32.60 21.10 -25.49
N PHE A 950 -32.60 22.41 -25.76
CA PHE A 950 -31.45 23.19 -26.18
C PHE A 950 -31.22 24.37 -25.22
N ILE A 951 -29.97 24.80 -25.11
CA ILE A 951 -29.55 25.94 -24.31
C ILE A 951 -28.77 26.93 -25.17
N GLY A 952 -28.98 28.23 -24.94
CA GLY A 952 -28.23 29.31 -25.56
C GLY A 952 -27.68 30.26 -24.50
N GLY A 953 -26.44 30.70 -24.67
CA GLY A 953 -25.77 31.65 -23.79
C GLY A 953 -25.31 32.88 -24.57
N PHE A 954 -25.61 34.07 -24.05
CA PHE A 954 -25.47 35.33 -24.75
C PHE A 954 -24.74 36.38 -23.90
N SER A 955 -23.80 37.08 -24.53
CA SER A 955 -23.11 38.24 -23.96
C SER A 955 -23.35 39.47 -24.83
N GLY A 956 -23.63 40.62 -24.20
CA GLY A 956 -23.83 41.89 -24.90
C GLY A 956 -25.20 42.06 -25.54
N TYR A 957 -26.21 41.34 -25.05
CA TYR A 957 -27.61 41.48 -25.46
C TYR A 957 -28.43 42.07 -24.30
N THR A 958 -29.32 42.99 -24.62
CA THR A 958 -30.38 43.44 -23.70
C THR A 958 -31.52 42.41 -23.65
N SER A 959 -32.36 42.48 -22.62
CA SER A 959 -33.54 41.59 -22.48
C SER A 959 -34.44 41.64 -23.70
N ARG A 960 -34.63 42.83 -24.29
CA ARG A 960 -35.44 43.02 -25.49
C ARG A 960 -34.81 42.36 -26.72
N GLU A 961 -33.52 42.58 -26.96
CA GLU A 961 -32.83 42.00 -28.12
C GLU A 961 -32.75 40.48 -28.04
N LEU A 962 -32.57 39.93 -26.83
CA LEU A 962 -32.54 38.47 -26.66
C LEU A 962 -33.94 37.86 -26.81
N LEU A 963 -34.98 38.56 -26.36
CA LEU A 963 -36.37 38.17 -26.60
C LEU A 963 -36.71 38.16 -28.09
N GLU A 964 -36.25 39.15 -28.86
CA GLU A 964 -36.42 39.20 -30.32
C GLU A 964 -35.74 37.99 -31.00
N VAL A 965 -34.50 37.65 -30.62
CA VAL A 965 -33.80 36.45 -31.12
C VAL A 965 -34.57 35.16 -30.78
N ALA A 966 -35.07 35.03 -29.56
CA ALA A 966 -35.85 33.88 -29.13
C ALA A 966 -37.16 33.73 -29.93
N GLU A 967 -37.88 34.83 -30.15
CA GLU A 967 -39.09 34.83 -30.96
C GLU A 967 -38.83 34.50 -32.44
N GLU A 968 -37.75 35.00 -33.03
CA GLU A 968 -37.37 34.62 -34.39
C GLU A 968 -37.07 33.13 -34.52
N ILE A 969 -36.35 32.54 -33.54
CA ILE A 969 -36.08 31.11 -33.49
C ILE A 969 -37.40 30.32 -33.42
N ARG A 970 -38.35 30.75 -32.58
CA ARG A 970 -39.66 30.12 -32.44
C ARG A 970 -40.47 30.16 -33.73
N VAL A 971 -40.48 31.30 -34.43
CA VAL A 971 -41.20 31.46 -35.70
C VAL A 971 -40.57 30.59 -36.79
N LYS A 972 -39.24 30.61 -36.95
CA LYS A 972 -38.53 29.77 -37.93
C LYS A 972 -38.71 28.27 -37.68
N ALA A 973 -38.84 27.86 -36.42
CA ALA A 973 -39.10 26.47 -36.08
C ALA A 973 -40.45 25.97 -36.61
N LYS A 974 -41.47 26.84 -36.72
CA LYS A 974 -42.78 26.48 -37.30
C LYS A 974 -42.72 26.20 -38.80
N GLU A 975 -41.74 26.78 -39.50
CA GLU A 975 -41.53 26.59 -40.94
C GLU A 975 -40.83 25.25 -41.26
N ILE A 976 -40.40 24.49 -40.24
CA ILE A 976 -39.82 23.17 -40.44
C ILE A 976 -40.91 22.18 -40.88
N GLU A 977 -40.84 21.77 -42.13
CA GLU A 977 -41.62 20.65 -42.65
C GLU A 977 -41.10 19.30 -42.09
N TYR A 978 -42.02 18.40 -41.76
CA TYR A 978 -41.73 16.99 -41.42
C TYR A 978 -42.87 16.12 -41.96
N SER A 979 -42.71 14.79 -41.90
CA SER A 979 -43.48 13.80 -42.68
C SER A 979 -45.00 13.71 -42.43
N GLY A 980 -45.61 14.63 -41.67
CA GLY A 980 -47.07 14.77 -41.50
C GLY A 980 -47.45 15.88 -40.52
N GLU A 981 -48.76 16.12 -40.34
CA GLU A 981 -49.29 16.97 -39.26
C GLU A 981 -49.62 16.09 -38.04
N ILE A 982 -49.25 16.52 -36.83
CA ILE A 982 -49.71 15.88 -35.59
C ILE A 982 -51.19 16.25 -35.40
N GLU A 983 -52.04 15.23 -35.29
CA GLU A 983 -53.48 15.38 -35.06
C GLU A 983 -53.75 16.29 -33.84
N GLY A 984 -54.36 17.46 -34.07
CA GLY A 984 -54.68 18.44 -33.02
C GLY A 984 -53.59 19.47 -32.68
N HIS A 985 -52.39 19.40 -33.28
CA HIS A 985 -51.27 20.30 -32.95
C HIS A 985 -50.65 21.06 -34.14
N GLY A 986 -51.08 20.81 -35.38
CA GLY A 986 -50.74 21.63 -36.56
C GLY A 986 -49.25 21.59 -36.93
N HIS A 987 -48.44 22.48 -36.34
CA HIS A 987 -47.02 22.70 -36.68
C HIS A 987 -46.08 22.43 -35.50
N LEU A 988 -44.80 22.16 -35.79
CA LEU A 988 -43.74 22.10 -34.78
C LEU A 988 -43.68 23.43 -34.02
N SER A 989 -43.73 23.40 -32.69
CA SER A 989 -43.60 24.61 -31.87
C SER A 989 -42.55 24.48 -30.80
N LEU A 990 -42.05 25.62 -30.34
CA LEU A 990 -41.06 25.72 -29.27
C LEU A 990 -41.64 26.49 -28.09
N SER A 991 -41.32 26.02 -26.88
CA SER A 991 -41.44 26.80 -25.65
C SER A 991 -40.05 27.32 -25.28
N ILE A 992 -39.90 28.64 -25.15
CA ILE A 992 -38.59 29.26 -24.90
C ILE A 992 -38.64 30.10 -23.62
N GLY A 993 -37.70 29.85 -22.71
CA GLY A 993 -37.46 30.67 -21.54
C GLY A 993 -36.27 31.59 -21.75
N VAL A 994 -36.42 32.88 -21.45
CA VAL A 994 -35.37 33.89 -21.57
C VAL A 994 -35.12 34.50 -20.20
N TYR A 995 -33.85 34.60 -19.81
CA TYR A 995 -33.42 35.38 -18.65
C TYR A 995 -32.22 36.24 -19.03
N VAL A 996 -32.28 37.53 -18.70
CA VAL A 996 -31.16 38.46 -18.83
C VAL A 996 -30.96 39.17 -17.51
N GLY A 997 -29.78 39.03 -16.92
CA GLY A 997 -29.54 39.51 -15.57
C GLY A 997 -28.08 39.71 -15.21
N ASP A 998 -27.85 40.28 -14.03
CA ASP A 998 -26.52 40.46 -13.46
C ASP A 998 -26.01 39.13 -12.89
N PRO A 999 -24.91 38.55 -13.43
CA PRO A 999 -24.34 37.31 -12.93
C PRO A 999 -23.88 37.43 -11.46
N CYS A 1000 -23.58 38.63 -10.96
CA CYS A 1000 -23.13 38.85 -9.58
C CYS A 1000 -24.20 38.53 -8.52
N LYS A 1001 -25.48 38.41 -8.91
CA LYS A 1001 -26.57 38.05 -7.99
C LYS A 1001 -26.61 36.56 -7.63
N PHE A 1002 -25.79 35.75 -8.30
CA PHE A 1002 -25.82 34.29 -8.19
C PHE A 1002 -24.44 33.76 -7.77
N LYS A 1003 -24.42 32.64 -7.03
CA LYS A 1003 -23.16 32.03 -6.57
C LYS A 1003 -22.52 31.15 -7.62
N ALA A 1004 -23.31 30.66 -8.58
CA ALA A 1004 -22.86 29.76 -9.62
C ALA A 1004 -23.67 29.94 -10.92
N LEU A 1005 -23.02 29.69 -12.06
CA LEU A 1005 -23.64 29.71 -13.39
C LEU A 1005 -24.89 28.81 -13.48
N ARG A 1006 -24.94 27.71 -12.72
CA ARG A 1006 -26.10 26.80 -12.69
C ARG A 1006 -27.35 27.47 -12.11
N GLU A 1007 -27.20 28.33 -11.09
CA GLU A 1007 -28.32 29.08 -10.51
C GLU A 1007 -28.87 30.08 -11.53
N PHE A 1008 -27.98 30.76 -12.27
CA PHE A 1008 -28.33 31.69 -13.34
C PHE A 1008 -29.09 31.02 -14.49
N ILE A 1009 -28.64 29.83 -14.92
CA ILE A 1009 -29.34 29.02 -15.92
C ILE A 1009 -30.72 28.59 -15.41
N GLY A 1010 -30.86 28.33 -14.11
CA GLY A 1010 -32.13 27.98 -13.47
C GLY A 1010 -33.22 29.05 -13.61
N GLU A 1011 -32.88 30.32 -13.81
CA GLU A 1011 -33.85 31.39 -14.06
C GLU A 1011 -34.52 31.24 -15.44
N ALA A 1012 -33.73 30.97 -16.48
CA ALA A 1012 -34.25 30.74 -17.82
C ALA A 1012 -35.05 29.43 -17.90
N ASP A 1013 -34.68 28.41 -17.13
CA ASP A 1013 -35.47 27.17 -17.00
C ASP A 1013 -36.85 27.43 -16.38
N ARG A 1014 -36.92 28.25 -15.31
CA ARG A 1014 -38.21 28.69 -14.75
C ARG A 1014 -39.03 29.49 -15.75
N ALA A 1015 -38.38 30.33 -16.56
CA ALA A 1015 -39.04 31.07 -17.62
C ALA A 1015 -39.65 30.12 -18.67
N MET A 1016 -38.90 29.11 -19.12
CA MET A 1016 -39.37 28.11 -20.09
C MET A 1016 -40.55 27.31 -19.52
N TYR A 1017 -40.47 26.94 -18.24
CA TYR A 1017 -41.56 26.26 -17.56
C TYR A 1017 -42.84 27.11 -17.51
N SER A 1018 -42.73 28.43 -17.32
CA SER A 1018 -43.86 29.35 -17.43
C SER A 1018 -44.44 29.41 -18.84
N ALA A 1019 -43.59 29.43 -19.88
CA ALA A 1019 -44.03 29.36 -21.28
C ALA A 1019 -44.85 28.08 -21.54
N LYS A 1020 -44.41 26.93 -21.02
CA LYS A 1020 -45.16 25.66 -21.12
C LYS A 1020 -46.51 25.71 -20.40
N LYS A 1021 -46.58 26.33 -19.23
CA LYS A 1021 -47.82 26.49 -18.46
C LYS A 1021 -48.84 27.41 -19.11
N LEU A 1022 -48.39 28.43 -19.82
CA LEU A 1022 -49.24 29.43 -20.48
C LEU A 1022 -49.76 28.96 -21.85
N GLY A 1023 -49.65 27.67 -22.16
CA GLY A 1023 -50.20 27.10 -23.40
C GLY A 1023 -49.15 26.75 -24.46
N ARG A 1024 -47.85 26.75 -24.12
CA ARG A 1024 -46.73 26.40 -25.03
C ARG A 1024 -46.63 27.35 -26.23
N ASN A 1025 -45.78 27.02 -27.21
CA ASN A 1025 -45.61 27.79 -28.45
C ASN A 1025 -45.39 29.29 -28.22
N GLN A 1026 -44.59 29.63 -27.21
CA GLN A 1026 -44.35 31.02 -26.80
C GLN A 1026 -42.99 31.19 -26.15
N THR A 1027 -42.50 32.42 -26.16
CA THR A 1027 -41.35 32.81 -25.38
C THR A 1027 -41.80 33.53 -24.11
N PHE A 1028 -41.18 33.20 -22.99
CA PHE A 1028 -41.39 33.88 -21.72
C PHE A 1028 -40.09 34.51 -21.24
N LEU A 1029 -40.11 35.82 -21.02
CA LEU A 1029 -39.00 36.57 -20.44
C LEU A 1029 -39.24 36.70 -18.93
N LEU A 1030 -38.28 36.25 -18.12
CA LEU A 1030 -38.28 36.47 -16.67
C LEU A 1030 -37.46 37.74 -16.38
N GLU A 1031 -38.13 38.78 -15.86
CA GLU A 1031 -37.52 40.07 -15.50
C GLU A 1031 -36.85 40.09 -14.12
#